data_AF-A0A914Q035-F1
#
_entry.id   AF-A0A914Q035-F1
#
_cell.length_a   1.000
_cell.length_b   1.000
_cell.length_c   1.000
_cell.angle_alpha   90.00
_cell.angle_beta   90.00
_cell.angle_gamma   90.00
#
_symmetry.space_group_name_H-M   'P 1'
#
loop_
_entity.id
_entity.type
_entity.pdbx_description
1 polymer ?
#
loop_
_entity_poly.entity_id
_entity_poly.type
_entity_poly.pdbx_seq_one_letter_code
_entity_poly.pdbx_strand_id
1 'polypeptide(L)'
;MYFPYYGGFYNYTTLSVNGYMAFATVLDQGPTINVGPDSTDWPRQQDPAMIAPYLCKQQIPQTGGPALKSGVYFRVIMRQSMFGRGSNQNINAETASMAGSSFFGNRFDKCPGTADDYIRCDSQGDYFLDEMMRWLQEGVAGATAFRADAAVVVTWLNTASAVSNRADFDNGELATYQVIWLTDQPGRLSYVILNYDKLGFDAADVRMNSRNGRCQALFNGGNHTGLVPVDPTFLYKNTPKVLAQRSGVPHMVRGRYMFRVDDVVRPGGCSNKTGGSYPMMIYPNIVNMLGEMTVDVNALCLDRSVTYKLMIEQRQVATCTVVNPAIARCNIPKIYDWGTKTVFFQPESSGANDEKAFVGYIYFVPPTLDPMRLDIGNIYDWFKNPIEYPVMPISWFPRNFTNPDLNYQDNTQMRISDDTLYAVQLGLYVIGYKETKDDNIKKFRPDHRVLCRLTTYANRNTYEYRFNAQKERINLNQVEHWYLNDWERMHELYTYRVGYLKLAPIRANDQNVAPNLISGLVSSPISLHWLWTSNNPQYDFNSYSQQQADARTDFVVQKATEMCHDWYDEDGAQWNFLRDTETNASCPCMEIQAKYDLGRFMPHPRCSQIFRDITCTTMIGAKNCYMSASNIYGSYAGTGRYGESESTS
;
A
#
# COMPACT_ATOMS: atom_id res chain seq x y z
N MET A 1 24.42 1.87 -3.87
CA MET A 1 22.96 2.04 -3.73
C MET A 1 22.37 2.28 -5.10
N TYR A 2 21.19 1.75 -5.38
CA TYR A 2 20.50 1.95 -6.65
C TYR A 2 19.21 2.72 -6.39
N PHE A 3 18.85 3.61 -7.32
CA PHE A 3 17.57 4.28 -7.31
C PHE A 3 16.66 3.65 -8.39
N PRO A 4 15.53 3.04 -8.00
CA PRO A 4 14.56 2.49 -8.94
C PRO A 4 13.86 3.56 -9.75
N TYR A 5 13.78 3.38 -11.06
CA TYR A 5 13.00 4.23 -11.94
C TYR A 5 12.54 3.49 -13.20
N TYR A 6 11.23 3.45 -13.47
CA TYR A 6 10.63 2.70 -14.59
C TYR A 6 11.14 1.25 -14.72
N GLY A 7 11.23 0.53 -13.60
CA GLY A 7 11.74 -0.84 -13.53
C GLY A 7 13.26 -0.98 -13.61
N GLY A 8 13.98 0.09 -14.00
CA GLY A 8 15.44 0.15 -14.00
C GLY A 8 16.01 0.40 -12.61
N PHE A 9 17.27 0.01 -12.40
CA PHE A 9 18.04 0.23 -11.18
C PHE A 9 19.28 1.06 -11.50
N TYR A 10 19.23 2.36 -11.23
CA TYR A 10 20.28 3.29 -11.63
C TYR A 10 21.26 3.57 -10.49
N ASN A 11 22.55 3.44 -10.77
CA ASN A 11 23.65 3.81 -9.87
C ASN A 11 24.40 5.07 -10.31
N TYR A 12 23.98 5.69 -11.43
CA TYR A 12 24.51 6.95 -11.92
C TYR A 12 23.35 7.86 -12.35
N THR A 13 23.62 9.16 -12.40
CA THR A 13 22.66 10.16 -12.86
C THR A 13 23.42 11.34 -13.44
N THR A 14 23.02 11.79 -14.62
CA THR A 14 23.56 12.98 -15.27
C THR A 14 22.62 14.15 -15.01
N LEU A 15 23.16 15.24 -14.45
CA LEU A 15 22.41 16.47 -14.20
C LEU A 15 22.66 17.47 -15.33
N SER A 16 21.59 18.02 -15.90
CA SER A 16 21.68 19.00 -16.97
C SER A 16 21.15 20.36 -16.55
N VAL A 17 21.78 21.43 -17.06
CA VAL A 17 21.27 22.79 -16.93
C VAL A 17 19.88 22.93 -17.57
N ASN A 18 19.57 22.09 -18.57
CA ASN A 18 18.30 22.07 -19.31
C ASN A 18 17.11 21.47 -18.52
N GLY A 19 17.20 21.43 -17.18
CA GLY A 19 16.10 21.09 -16.29
C GLY A 19 15.70 19.61 -16.25
N TYR A 20 16.67 18.71 -16.39
CA TYR A 20 16.45 17.28 -16.26
C TYR A 20 17.60 16.54 -15.54
N MET A 21 17.25 15.39 -14.98
CA MET A 21 18.17 14.34 -14.56
C MET A 21 18.00 13.14 -15.47
N ALA A 22 19.06 12.70 -16.13
CA ALA A 22 19.02 11.58 -17.09
C ALA A 22 19.81 10.38 -16.59
N PHE A 23 19.37 9.20 -17.03
CA PHE A 23 19.98 7.90 -16.72
C PHE A 23 20.48 7.18 -17.97
N ALA A 24 20.56 7.92 -19.07
CA ALA A 24 21.07 7.50 -20.35
C ALA A 24 21.60 8.74 -21.08
N THR A 25 22.31 8.52 -22.18
CA THR A 25 22.79 9.61 -23.05
C THR A 25 21.61 10.36 -23.65
N VAL A 26 21.58 11.70 -23.47
CA VAL A 26 20.56 12.57 -24.05
C VAL A 26 21.10 13.27 -25.29
N LEU A 27 20.44 13.07 -26.43
CA LEU A 27 20.73 13.80 -27.65
C LEU A 27 20.05 15.16 -27.61
N ASP A 28 20.85 16.19 -27.37
CA ASP A 28 20.37 17.56 -27.19
C ASP A 28 20.49 18.42 -28.47
N GLN A 29 20.22 17.80 -29.63
CA GLN A 29 20.32 18.44 -30.94
C GLN A 29 19.03 19.19 -31.29
N GLY A 30 19.15 20.47 -31.65
CA GLY A 30 18.02 21.31 -32.07
C GLY A 30 17.46 22.23 -30.96
N PRO A 31 16.36 22.95 -31.26
CA PRO A 31 15.78 23.94 -30.35
C PRO A 31 14.94 23.32 -29.22
N THR A 32 14.51 22.06 -29.37
CA THR A 32 13.71 21.32 -28.40
C THR A 32 14.34 19.97 -28.11
N ILE A 33 14.27 19.56 -26.84
CA ILE A 33 14.74 18.23 -26.42
C ILE A 33 13.58 17.27 -26.60
N ASN A 34 13.69 16.36 -27.57
CA ASN A 34 12.62 15.43 -27.91
C ASN A 34 12.77 14.14 -27.09
N VAL A 35 11.66 13.70 -26.50
CA VAL A 35 11.59 12.51 -25.63
C VAL A 35 10.26 11.80 -25.80
N GLY A 36 10.25 10.49 -25.62
CA GLY A 36 9.05 9.66 -25.64
C GLY A 36 8.60 9.24 -27.05
N PRO A 37 7.56 8.40 -27.12
CA PRO A 37 7.15 7.69 -28.33
C PRO A 37 6.61 8.60 -29.44
N ASP A 38 5.98 9.72 -29.07
CA ASP A 38 5.39 10.63 -30.05
C ASP A 38 6.43 11.52 -30.75
N SER A 39 7.64 11.64 -30.19
CA SER A 39 8.67 12.60 -30.62
C SER A 39 10.00 11.97 -31.00
N THR A 40 10.17 10.65 -30.84
CA THR A 40 11.41 9.92 -31.14
C THR A 40 11.11 8.63 -31.90
N ASP A 41 11.97 8.23 -32.84
CA ASP A 41 11.85 6.99 -33.62
C ASP A 41 12.77 5.89 -33.05
N TRP A 42 12.45 5.32 -31.88
CA TRP A 42 13.25 4.25 -31.27
C TRP A 42 13.10 2.93 -32.07
N PRO A 43 14.17 2.17 -32.35
CA PRO A 43 15.55 2.33 -31.85
C PRO A 43 16.49 3.16 -32.75
N ARG A 44 16.00 3.75 -33.85
CA ARG A 44 16.84 4.56 -34.77
C ARG A 44 17.31 5.85 -34.12
N GLN A 45 16.46 6.47 -33.31
CA GLN A 45 16.76 7.61 -32.46
C GLN A 45 16.70 7.19 -31.00
N GLN A 46 17.66 7.66 -30.21
CA GLN A 46 17.72 7.36 -28.78
C GLN A 46 16.56 8.04 -28.05
N ASP A 47 15.90 7.27 -27.18
CA ASP A 47 14.87 7.75 -26.25
C ASP A 47 15.36 7.57 -24.81
N PRO A 48 15.96 8.61 -24.20
CA PRO A 48 16.64 8.49 -22.91
C PRO A 48 15.67 8.47 -21.72
N ALA A 49 15.94 7.58 -20.77
CA ALA A 49 15.26 7.59 -19.46
C ALA A 49 15.65 8.84 -18.67
N MET A 50 14.68 9.62 -18.20
CA MET A 50 14.94 10.85 -17.45
C MET A 50 13.78 11.33 -16.59
N ILE A 51 14.12 11.99 -15.48
CA ILE A 51 13.22 12.82 -14.68
C ILE A 51 13.43 14.28 -15.10
N ALA A 52 12.42 14.87 -15.72
CA ALA A 52 12.46 16.22 -16.25
C ALA A 52 11.48 17.12 -15.47
N PRO A 53 11.90 17.73 -14.34
CA PRO A 53 11.06 18.71 -13.65
C PRO A 53 10.70 19.90 -14.56
N TYR A 54 11.59 20.33 -15.45
CA TYR A 54 11.31 21.41 -16.38
C TYR A 54 12.26 21.37 -17.60
N LEU A 55 11.99 20.45 -18.52
CA LEU A 55 12.75 20.21 -19.74
C LEU A 55 12.62 21.36 -20.74
N CYS A 56 13.68 22.15 -20.86
CA CYS A 56 13.89 23.09 -21.95
C CYS A 56 15.35 23.46 -22.06
N LYS A 57 15.74 24.03 -23.21
CA LYS A 57 17.06 24.66 -23.35
C LYS A 57 17.15 25.83 -22.38
N GLN A 58 18.07 25.74 -21.42
CA GLN A 58 18.25 26.74 -20.37
C GLN A 58 19.69 27.23 -20.33
N GLN A 59 19.87 28.42 -19.77
CA GLN A 59 21.16 29.01 -19.48
C GLN A 59 21.19 29.51 -18.03
N ILE A 60 22.39 29.53 -17.46
CA ILE A 60 22.65 30.17 -16.17
C ILE A 60 23.01 31.61 -16.47
N PRO A 61 22.18 32.60 -16.07
CA PRO A 61 22.47 34.01 -16.32
C PRO A 61 23.81 34.39 -15.68
N GLN A 62 24.78 34.78 -16.52
CA GLN A 62 26.11 35.25 -16.08
C GLN A 62 26.12 36.74 -15.77
N THR A 63 25.17 37.49 -16.32
CA THR A 63 25.09 38.96 -16.22
C THR A 63 23.75 39.35 -15.60
N GLY A 64 23.74 39.55 -14.29
CA GLY A 64 22.63 40.09 -13.51
C GLY A 64 23.15 41.00 -12.39
N GLY A 65 22.27 41.58 -11.58
CA GLY A 65 22.71 42.34 -10.40
C GLY A 65 23.63 41.50 -9.51
N PRO A 66 24.69 42.06 -8.88
CA PRO A 66 25.72 41.32 -8.14
C PRO A 66 25.23 40.47 -6.94
N ALA A 67 23.92 40.46 -6.67
CA ALA A 67 23.26 39.67 -5.62
C ALA A 67 22.44 38.45 -6.13
N LEU A 68 22.32 38.23 -7.45
CA LEU A 68 21.50 37.15 -8.01
C LEU A 68 22.28 35.82 -8.05
N LYS A 69 22.13 35.00 -7.02
CA LYS A 69 22.62 33.62 -7.00
C LYS A 69 21.84 32.80 -8.04
N SER A 70 22.52 32.30 -9.06
CA SER A 70 21.98 31.41 -10.10
C SER A 70 22.82 30.13 -10.20
N GLY A 71 22.23 29.06 -10.72
CA GLY A 71 22.96 27.82 -10.99
C GLY A 71 22.19 26.55 -10.64
N VAL A 72 22.83 25.42 -10.92
CA VAL A 72 22.32 24.09 -10.58
C VAL A 72 23.10 23.58 -9.36
N TYR A 73 22.37 23.30 -8.29
CA TYR A 73 22.93 22.84 -7.02
C TYR A 73 22.40 21.44 -6.75
N PHE A 74 23.26 20.53 -6.30
CA PHE A 74 22.84 19.19 -5.93
C PHE A 74 23.51 18.72 -4.65
N ARG A 75 22.87 17.75 -4.00
CA ARG A 75 23.42 16.99 -2.89
C ARG A 75 22.80 15.60 -2.85
N VAL A 76 23.55 14.65 -2.33
CA VAL A 76 23.08 13.30 -2.04
C VAL A 76 23.00 13.15 -0.53
N ILE A 77 21.91 12.61 -0.03
CA ILE A 77 21.68 12.41 1.40
C ILE A 77 21.48 10.91 1.62
N MET A 78 22.18 10.33 2.59
CA MET A 78 22.06 8.94 2.98
C MET A 78 21.86 8.85 4.49
N ARG A 79 21.03 7.91 4.93
CA ARG A 79 20.70 7.73 6.35
C ARG A 79 21.89 7.15 7.10
N GLN A 80 22.19 7.65 8.30
CA GLN A 80 23.32 7.16 9.11
C GLN A 80 23.25 5.66 9.41
N SER A 81 22.03 5.14 9.61
CA SER A 81 21.81 3.72 9.90
C SER A 81 22.25 2.77 8.78
N MET A 82 22.50 3.27 7.56
CA MET A 82 22.94 2.45 6.43
C MET A 82 24.38 1.95 6.55
N PHE A 83 25.22 2.65 7.32
CA PHE A 83 26.68 2.40 7.35
C PHE A 83 27.12 1.52 8.52
N GLY A 84 26.18 1.02 9.33
CA GLY A 84 26.46 0.12 10.46
C GLY A 84 27.30 0.75 11.58
N ARG A 85 27.38 0.05 12.72
CA ARG A 85 28.44 0.30 13.71
C ARG A 85 29.74 -0.25 13.14
N GLY A 86 30.85 0.47 13.32
CA GLY A 86 32.18 0.01 12.93
C GLY A 86 32.44 -1.43 13.37
N SER A 87 33.11 -2.17 12.48
CA SER A 87 33.32 -3.62 12.43
C SER A 87 34.13 -4.23 13.59
N ASN A 88 33.75 -3.96 14.84
CA ASN A 88 34.42 -4.49 16.04
C ASN A 88 33.49 -4.89 17.19
N GLN A 89 32.23 -5.27 16.92
CA GLN A 89 31.37 -5.90 17.93
C GLN A 89 30.66 -7.13 17.38
N ASN A 90 31.08 -8.31 17.87
CA ASN A 90 30.39 -9.59 17.71
C ASN A 90 29.04 -9.54 18.45
N ILE A 91 27.97 -9.13 17.76
CA ILE A 91 26.60 -9.31 18.25
C ILE A 91 25.81 -10.03 17.15
N ASN A 92 25.19 -11.14 17.54
CA ASN A 92 24.46 -12.08 16.69
C ASN A 92 23.43 -11.39 15.78
N ALA A 93 23.45 -11.78 14.51
CA ALA A 93 22.61 -11.22 13.44
C ALA A 93 21.10 -11.48 13.60
N GLU A 94 20.69 -12.31 14.55
CA GLU A 94 19.27 -12.63 14.81
C GLU A 94 18.59 -11.68 15.81
N THR A 95 19.36 -10.84 16.49
CA THR A 95 18.87 -9.80 17.43
C THR A 95 19.13 -8.38 16.94
N ALA A 96 19.42 -8.20 15.64
CA ALA A 96 19.50 -6.90 15.00
C ALA A 96 18.09 -6.29 14.83
N SER A 97 17.41 -6.02 15.95
CA SER A 97 16.56 -4.84 16.01
C SER A 97 17.41 -3.65 15.59
N MET A 98 16.79 -2.70 14.87
CA MET A 98 17.37 -1.42 14.47
C MET A 98 17.68 -0.58 15.71
N ALA A 99 18.61 -1.05 16.54
CA ALA A 99 18.99 -0.47 17.81
C ALA A 99 19.96 0.67 17.57
N GLY A 100 19.40 1.86 17.43
CA GLY A 100 20.14 3.10 17.49
C GLY A 100 19.33 4.25 16.96
N SER A 101 18.47 4.82 17.82
CA SER A 101 18.23 6.26 17.76
C SER A 101 19.58 6.97 17.57
N SER A 102 19.61 7.98 16.70
CA SER A 102 20.74 8.89 16.46
C SER A 102 21.25 9.61 17.73
N PHE A 103 20.64 9.33 18.88
CA PHE A 103 21.04 9.76 20.20
C PHE A 103 22.25 8.99 20.77
N PHE A 104 22.40 7.67 20.50
CA PHE A 104 23.48 6.84 21.08
C PHE A 104 24.41 6.17 20.03
N GLY A 105 24.16 6.37 18.73
CA GLY A 105 25.05 5.87 17.66
C GLY A 105 26.22 6.80 17.37
N ASN A 106 27.31 6.28 16.79
CA ASN A 106 28.38 7.09 16.22
C ASN A 106 27.78 8.08 15.22
N ARG A 107 27.86 9.38 15.52
CA ARG A 107 27.42 10.43 14.61
C ARG A 107 28.49 10.59 13.54
N PHE A 108 28.12 10.35 12.29
CA PHE A 108 28.99 10.63 11.16
C PHE A 108 28.75 12.06 10.67
N ASP A 109 29.80 12.87 10.55
CA ASP A 109 29.70 14.17 9.87
C ASP A 109 29.91 14.02 8.34
N LYS A 110 30.54 12.91 7.92
CA LYS A 110 30.79 12.52 6.51
C LYS A 110 30.59 11.02 6.34
N CYS A 111 30.19 10.59 5.14
CA CYS A 111 29.90 9.17 4.92
C CYS A 111 31.16 8.32 4.85
N PRO A 112 31.20 7.19 5.60
CA PRO A 112 32.33 6.28 5.54
C PRO A 112 32.57 5.80 4.11
N GLY A 113 33.80 5.94 3.61
CA GLY A 113 34.19 5.45 2.28
C GLY A 113 33.72 6.28 1.09
N THR A 114 33.18 7.49 1.29
CA THR A 114 32.85 8.41 0.20
C THR A 114 33.87 9.55 0.12
N ALA A 115 34.36 9.85 -1.08
CA ALA A 115 35.41 10.85 -1.30
C ALA A 115 34.90 12.31 -1.25
N ASP A 116 33.58 12.51 -1.41
CA ASP A 116 33.05 13.83 -1.79
C ASP A 116 32.12 14.46 -0.75
N ASP A 117 32.25 15.77 -0.55
CA ASP A 117 31.45 16.56 0.39
C ASP A 117 29.98 16.75 -0.01
N TYR A 118 29.61 16.43 -1.27
CA TYR A 118 28.21 16.51 -1.73
C TYR A 118 27.35 15.35 -1.22
N ILE A 119 27.97 14.29 -0.66
CA ILE A 119 27.28 13.17 -0.01
C ILE A 119 27.22 13.44 1.50
N ARG A 120 26.01 13.56 2.03
CA ARG A 120 25.73 13.88 3.43
C ARG A 120 25.07 12.70 4.12
N CYS A 121 25.56 12.34 5.29
CA CYS A 121 24.91 11.41 6.22
C CYS A 121 25.19 11.87 7.64
N ASP A 122 24.80 13.11 7.89
CA ASP A 122 24.79 13.73 9.20
C ASP A 122 23.38 13.68 9.80
N SER A 123 23.25 14.14 11.04
CA SER A 123 21.94 14.25 11.71
C SER A 123 20.94 15.15 10.96
N GLN A 124 21.43 16.14 10.20
CA GLN A 124 20.59 17.02 9.38
C GLN A 124 20.06 16.30 8.14
N GLY A 125 20.85 15.38 7.57
CA GLY A 125 20.45 14.47 6.51
C GLY A 125 19.34 13.52 6.96
N ASP A 126 19.50 12.89 8.13
CA ASP A 126 18.46 12.05 8.72
C ASP A 126 17.16 12.84 8.96
N TYR A 127 17.26 14.03 9.56
CA TYR A 127 16.11 14.93 9.76
C TYR A 127 15.45 15.33 8.44
N PHE A 128 16.23 15.63 7.41
CA PHE A 128 15.72 15.94 6.08
C PHE A 128 14.94 14.75 5.49
N LEU A 129 15.48 13.54 5.56
CA LEU A 129 14.79 12.33 5.08
C LEU A 129 13.49 12.10 5.83
N ASP A 130 13.47 12.31 7.15
CA ASP A 130 12.27 12.18 7.97
C ASP A 130 11.19 13.21 7.60
N GLU A 131 11.56 14.46 7.34
CA GLU A 131 10.63 15.48 6.84
C GLU A 131 10.08 15.13 5.44
N MET A 132 10.92 14.61 4.54
CA MET A 132 10.45 14.18 3.22
C MET A 132 9.47 13.01 3.30
N MET A 133 9.71 12.06 4.22
CA MET A 133 8.76 10.98 4.46
C MET A 133 7.42 11.50 4.97
N ARG A 134 7.43 12.44 5.93
CA ARG A 134 6.20 13.08 6.43
C ARG A 134 5.43 13.74 5.29
N TRP A 135 6.13 14.41 4.37
CA TRP A 135 5.49 15.01 3.20
C TRP A 135 4.85 13.97 2.29
N LEU A 136 5.57 12.88 2.00
CA LEU A 136 5.01 11.80 1.18
C LEU A 136 3.79 11.15 1.85
N GLN A 137 3.77 10.99 3.17
CA GLN A 137 2.65 10.40 3.91
C GLN A 137 1.36 11.24 3.80
N GLU A 138 1.48 12.56 3.77
CA GLU A 138 0.33 13.45 3.59
C GLU A 138 -0.16 13.51 2.14
N GLY A 139 0.73 13.30 1.17
CA GLY A 139 0.41 13.45 -0.25
C GLY A 139 0.07 12.16 -0.98
N VAL A 140 0.64 11.03 -0.55
CA VAL A 140 0.73 9.82 -1.37
C VAL A 140 0.18 8.60 -0.63
N ALA A 141 -0.88 7.99 -1.16
CA ALA A 141 -1.45 6.75 -0.68
C ALA A 141 -0.37 5.66 -0.65
N GLY A 142 -0.18 5.06 0.53
CA GLY A 142 0.81 4.02 0.79
C GLY A 142 2.21 4.48 1.15
N ALA A 143 2.51 5.79 1.14
CA ALA A 143 3.80 6.29 1.60
C ALA A 143 4.04 6.08 3.11
N THR A 144 3.03 5.69 3.88
CA THR A 144 3.16 5.29 5.29
C THR A 144 3.99 4.02 5.49
N ALA A 145 4.09 3.17 4.46
CA ALA A 145 4.96 1.99 4.46
C ALA A 145 6.36 2.25 3.88
N PHE A 146 6.61 3.44 3.34
CA PHE A 146 7.89 3.82 2.76
C PHE A 146 8.84 4.39 3.81
N ARG A 147 10.06 3.86 3.85
CA ARG A 147 11.17 4.41 4.62
C ARG A 147 12.23 4.95 3.66
N ALA A 148 12.47 6.26 3.69
CA ALA A 148 13.54 6.88 2.92
C ALA A 148 14.89 6.66 3.61
N ASP A 149 15.81 5.98 2.90
CA ASP A 149 17.18 5.76 3.36
C ASP A 149 18.20 6.56 2.54
N ALA A 150 17.85 6.99 1.32
CA ALA A 150 18.61 8.01 0.61
C ALA A 150 17.74 8.94 -0.23
N ALA A 151 18.31 10.09 -0.55
CA ALA A 151 17.75 11.08 -1.44
C ALA A 151 18.80 11.73 -2.34
N VAL A 152 18.43 12.02 -3.60
CA VAL A 152 19.14 12.97 -4.45
C VAL A 152 18.29 14.23 -4.53
N VAL A 153 18.88 15.37 -4.18
CA VAL A 153 18.22 16.68 -4.25
C VAL A 153 18.93 17.51 -5.28
N VAL A 154 18.19 18.03 -6.26
CA VAL A 154 18.73 18.93 -7.30
C VAL A 154 17.85 20.14 -7.42
N THR A 155 18.45 21.33 -7.37
CA THR A 155 17.78 22.63 -7.43
C THR A 155 18.34 23.44 -8.59
N TRP A 156 17.48 23.84 -9.51
CA TRP A 156 17.77 24.83 -10.53
C TRP A 156 17.31 26.16 -9.97
N LEU A 157 18.28 26.99 -9.57
CA LEU A 157 18.02 28.28 -8.94
C LEU A 157 18.23 29.39 -9.96
N ASN A 158 17.20 30.21 -10.16
CA ASN A 158 17.22 31.37 -11.06
C ASN A 158 17.80 31.05 -12.45
N THR A 159 17.42 29.92 -13.05
CA THR A 159 17.80 29.60 -14.44
C THR A 159 16.89 30.34 -15.41
N ALA A 160 17.39 30.62 -16.61
CA ALA A 160 16.60 31.25 -17.66
C ALA A 160 16.54 30.38 -18.91
N SER A 161 15.57 30.62 -19.79
CA SER A 161 15.55 29.95 -21.08
C SER A 161 16.75 30.38 -21.93
N ALA A 162 17.27 29.49 -22.77
CA ALA A 162 18.39 29.78 -23.65
C ALA A 162 18.05 30.86 -24.69
N VAL A 163 16.76 31.08 -24.96
CA VAL A 163 16.28 32.13 -25.85
C VAL A 163 16.00 33.47 -25.14
N SER A 164 16.21 33.56 -23.83
CA SER A 164 15.99 34.76 -23.04
C SER A 164 17.12 35.78 -23.19
N ASN A 165 16.76 37.06 -23.23
CA ASN A 165 17.68 38.19 -23.29
C ASN A 165 17.76 38.92 -21.94
N ARG A 166 18.67 39.90 -21.84
CA ARG A 166 18.87 40.69 -20.62
C ARG A 166 17.62 41.38 -20.07
N ALA A 167 16.78 41.92 -20.96
CA ALA A 167 15.50 42.54 -20.56
C ALA A 167 14.56 41.53 -19.89
N ASP A 168 14.57 40.27 -20.34
CA ASP A 168 13.74 39.20 -19.78
C ASP A 168 14.27 38.83 -18.37
N PHE A 169 15.59 38.87 -18.15
CA PHE A 169 16.20 38.70 -16.83
C PHE A 169 15.83 39.82 -15.87
N ASP A 170 15.87 41.08 -16.33
CA ASP A 170 15.53 42.26 -15.53
C ASP A 170 14.04 42.27 -15.13
N ASN A 171 13.17 41.70 -15.97
CA ASN A 171 11.74 41.49 -15.68
C ASN A 171 11.47 40.29 -14.75
N GLY A 172 12.51 39.57 -14.32
CA GLY A 172 12.37 38.45 -13.39
C GLY A 172 11.81 37.18 -14.01
N GLU A 173 11.88 37.02 -15.34
CA GLU A 173 11.50 35.79 -16.06
C GLU A 173 12.54 34.68 -15.81
N LEU A 174 12.67 34.27 -14.56
CA LEU A 174 13.61 33.25 -14.10
C LEU A 174 12.83 32.07 -13.53
N ALA A 175 13.33 30.87 -13.75
CA ALA A 175 12.78 29.64 -13.20
C ALA A 175 13.54 29.24 -11.93
N THR A 176 12.81 28.79 -10.93
CA THR A 176 13.36 28.17 -9.72
C THR A 176 12.51 26.97 -9.35
N TYR A 177 13.14 25.80 -9.40
CA TYR A 177 12.48 24.52 -9.18
C TYR A 177 13.46 23.48 -8.65
N GLN A 178 12.93 22.45 -8.01
CA GLN A 178 13.71 21.42 -7.32
C GLN A 178 13.08 20.05 -7.55
N VAL A 179 13.94 19.05 -7.70
CA VAL A 179 13.58 17.63 -7.65
C VAL A 179 14.22 17.00 -6.41
N ILE A 180 13.44 16.19 -5.71
CA ILE A 180 13.89 15.35 -4.60
C ILE A 180 13.51 13.93 -4.96
N TRP A 181 14.50 13.10 -5.22
CA TRP A 181 14.31 11.69 -5.57
C TRP A 181 14.73 10.83 -4.39
N LEU A 182 13.81 10.04 -3.83
CA LEU A 182 13.97 9.27 -2.59
C LEU A 182 13.94 7.78 -2.90
N THR A 183 14.71 6.97 -2.17
CA THR A 183 14.63 5.52 -2.24
C THR A 183 14.91 4.85 -0.89
N ASP A 184 14.42 3.62 -0.74
CA ASP A 184 14.64 2.76 0.41
C ASP A 184 15.96 1.99 0.30
N GLN A 185 16.48 1.47 1.41
CA GLN A 185 17.73 0.71 1.44
C GLN A 185 17.73 -0.51 0.48
N PRO A 186 16.64 -1.30 0.38
CA PRO A 186 16.55 -2.39 -0.60
C PRO A 186 16.52 -1.93 -2.06
N GLY A 187 16.29 -0.65 -2.34
CA GLY A 187 16.06 -0.11 -3.67
C GLY A 187 14.83 -0.75 -4.31
N ARG A 188 13.73 -0.92 -3.58
CA ARG A 188 12.47 -1.42 -4.13
C ARG A 188 11.54 -0.29 -4.46
N LEU A 189 11.43 0.67 -3.55
CA LEU A 189 10.52 1.79 -3.63
C LEU A 189 11.27 3.07 -3.94
N SER A 190 10.65 3.89 -4.77
CA SER A 190 11.18 5.21 -5.07
C SER A 190 10.07 6.22 -5.29
N TYR A 191 10.30 7.41 -4.74
CA TYR A 191 9.38 8.53 -4.80
C TYR A 191 10.10 9.78 -5.29
N VAL A 192 9.38 10.62 -6.02
CA VAL A 192 9.88 11.91 -6.49
C VAL A 192 8.97 13.01 -5.98
N ILE A 193 9.56 14.04 -5.36
CA ILE A 193 8.89 15.29 -5.02
C ILE A 193 9.43 16.37 -5.94
N LEU A 194 8.54 17.04 -6.67
CA LEU A 194 8.85 18.21 -7.48
C LEU A 194 8.32 19.45 -6.76
N ASN A 195 9.17 20.45 -6.60
CA ASN A 195 8.81 21.74 -6.03
C ASN A 195 9.09 22.84 -7.07
N TYR A 196 8.08 23.65 -7.38
CA TYR A 196 8.16 24.81 -8.25
C TYR A 196 7.91 26.07 -7.43
N ASP A 197 8.90 26.95 -7.32
CA ASP A 197 8.74 28.25 -6.69
C ASP A 197 8.22 29.28 -7.70
N LYS A 198 8.90 29.36 -8.84
CA LYS A 198 8.54 30.21 -9.97
C LYS A 198 9.00 29.59 -11.28
N LEU A 199 8.25 29.82 -12.34
CA LEU A 199 8.61 29.44 -13.70
C LEU A 199 8.51 30.67 -14.58
N GLY A 200 9.61 31.02 -15.23
CA GLY A 200 9.74 32.27 -15.99
C GLY A 200 9.19 32.21 -17.42
N PHE A 201 9.07 31.02 -18.03
CA PHE A 201 8.69 30.84 -19.45
C PHE A 201 7.53 29.86 -19.66
N ASP A 202 6.71 30.08 -20.70
CA ASP A 202 5.65 29.13 -21.09
C ASP A 202 6.02 28.40 -22.38
N ALA A 203 5.47 27.19 -22.55
CA ALA A 203 5.66 26.37 -23.74
C ALA A 203 5.16 27.03 -25.03
N ALA A 204 4.21 27.96 -24.92
CA ALA A 204 3.64 28.72 -26.03
C ALA A 204 4.12 30.18 -26.09
N ASP A 205 4.69 30.72 -25.01
CA ASP A 205 4.99 32.15 -24.87
C ASP A 205 6.44 32.50 -25.20
N VAL A 206 6.96 31.87 -26.25
CA VAL A 206 8.20 32.32 -26.84
C VAL A 206 7.82 33.40 -27.88
N ARG A 207 7.51 34.60 -27.37
CA ARG A 207 7.14 35.85 -28.09
C ARG A 207 6.35 35.60 -29.39
N MET A 208 5.06 35.26 -29.29
CA MET A 208 4.17 35.15 -30.46
C MET A 208 4.68 34.20 -31.57
N ASN A 209 5.21 33.02 -31.21
CA ASN A 209 5.81 32.05 -32.15
C ASN A 209 7.06 32.54 -32.90
N SER A 210 7.71 33.64 -32.47
CA SER A 210 8.89 34.19 -33.17
C SER A 210 10.22 33.53 -32.80
N ARG A 211 10.28 32.79 -31.69
CA ARG A 211 11.47 32.06 -31.23
C ARG A 211 11.06 30.59 -30.93
N ASN A 212 11.92 29.63 -31.27
CA ASN A 212 11.62 28.20 -31.11
C ASN A 212 12.13 27.68 -29.75
N GLY A 213 11.27 27.00 -29.00
CA GLY A 213 11.63 26.31 -27.75
C GLY A 213 10.37 25.97 -26.94
N ARG A 214 10.21 24.72 -26.53
CA ARG A 214 9.08 24.26 -25.70
C ARG A 214 9.61 23.80 -24.34
N CYS A 215 8.95 24.24 -23.28
CA CYS A 215 9.23 23.78 -21.92
C CYS A 215 8.20 22.75 -21.50
N GLN A 216 8.64 21.62 -20.94
CA GLN A 216 7.76 20.55 -20.50
C GLN A 216 8.29 19.93 -19.21
N ALA A 217 7.41 19.60 -18.28
CA ALA A 217 7.67 18.81 -17.09
C ALA A 217 7.11 17.39 -17.25
N LEU A 218 7.98 16.39 -17.22
CA LEU A 218 7.60 15.00 -17.46
C LEU A 218 8.57 14.00 -16.85
N PHE A 219 8.15 12.75 -16.88
CA PHE A 219 8.94 11.57 -16.64
C PHE A 219 8.97 10.74 -17.92
N ASN A 220 10.16 10.26 -18.30
CA ASN A 220 10.33 9.39 -19.45
C ASN A 220 11.04 8.10 -19.03
N GLY A 221 10.42 6.95 -19.29
CA GLY A 221 11.02 5.65 -19.01
C GLY A 221 12.15 5.26 -19.96
N GLY A 222 12.27 5.97 -21.10
CA GLY A 222 13.21 5.67 -22.17
C GLY A 222 12.81 4.44 -22.98
N ASN A 223 13.41 4.27 -24.15
CA ASN A 223 13.13 3.18 -25.09
C ASN A 223 11.62 2.95 -25.36
N HIS A 224 10.83 4.02 -25.42
CA HIS A 224 9.36 4.00 -25.57
C HIS A 224 8.61 3.26 -24.45
N THR A 225 9.23 3.09 -23.28
CA THR A 225 8.65 2.37 -22.12
C THR A 225 7.49 3.15 -21.48
N GLY A 226 7.48 4.48 -21.61
CA GLY A 226 6.34 5.29 -21.18
C GLY A 226 6.71 6.75 -20.90
N LEU A 227 5.73 7.62 -21.06
CA LEU A 227 5.83 9.05 -20.83
C LEU A 227 4.72 9.51 -19.87
N VAL A 228 5.08 10.16 -18.77
CA VAL A 228 4.12 10.71 -17.81
C VAL A 228 4.38 12.20 -17.61
N PRO A 229 3.49 13.10 -18.06
CA PRO A 229 3.61 14.52 -17.73
C PRO A 229 3.34 14.75 -16.23
N VAL A 230 3.99 15.76 -15.65
CA VAL A 230 3.81 16.11 -14.23
C VAL A 230 2.37 16.52 -13.93
N ASP A 231 1.76 17.33 -14.79
CA ASP A 231 0.35 17.67 -14.74
C ASP A 231 -0.25 17.44 -16.14
N PRO A 232 -1.19 16.52 -16.33
CA PRO A 232 -1.74 16.24 -17.65
C PRO A 232 -2.88 17.19 -18.09
N THR A 233 -3.20 18.24 -17.32
CA THR A 233 -4.32 19.15 -17.62
C THR A 233 -4.07 20.00 -18.87
N PHE A 234 -5.16 20.42 -19.54
CA PHE A 234 -5.09 21.25 -20.74
C PHE A 234 -4.32 22.57 -20.53
N LEU A 235 -4.52 23.19 -19.36
CA LEU A 235 -3.84 24.44 -19.01
C LEU A 235 -2.33 24.27 -18.95
N TYR A 236 -1.84 23.17 -18.38
CA TYR A 236 -0.42 22.86 -18.36
C TYR A 236 0.17 22.69 -19.76
N LYS A 237 -0.56 22.05 -20.69
CA LYS A 237 -0.07 21.85 -22.07
C LYS A 237 0.26 23.16 -22.78
N ASN A 238 -0.51 24.22 -22.50
CA ASN A 238 -0.31 25.53 -23.11
C ASN A 238 0.62 26.42 -22.27
N THR A 239 0.54 26.32 -20.96
CA THR A 239 1.14 27.24 -19.99
C THR A 239 1.78 26.44 -18.84
N PRO A 240 2.97 25.85 -19.01
CA PRO A 240 3.66 25.11 -17.96
C PRO A 240 3.94 25.91 -16.69
N LYS A 241 3.93 27.27 -16.73
CA LYS A 241 4.08 28.09 -15.53
C LYS A 241 3.01 27.82 -14.46
N VAL A 242 1.86 27.28 -14.85
CA VAL A 242 0.79 26.91 -13.90
C VAL A 242 1.26 25.89 -12.86
N LEU A 243 2.33 25.14 -13.12
CA LEU A 243 2.92 24.23 -12.14
C LEU A 243 3.40 24.95 -10.87
N ALA A 244 3.84 26.20 -10.96
CA ALA A 244 4.21 26.99 -9.76
C ALA A 244 2.98 27.56 -9.03
N GLN A 245 1.85 27.67 -9.71
CA GLN A 245 0.61 28.25 -9.18
C GLN A 245 -0.32 27.19 -8.58
N ARG A 246 -0.24 25.95 -9.06
CA ARG A 246 -1.06 24.81 -8.64
C ARG A 246 -0.24 23.82 -7.82
N SER A 247 -0.90 22.80 -7.29
CA SER A 247 -0.23 21.72 -6.55
C SER A 247 -1.06 20.45 -6.60
N GLY A 248 -0.39 19.30 -6.61
CA GLY A 248 -1.01 18.01 -6.32
C GLY A 248 -1.29 17.79 -4.82
N VAL A 249 -0.74 18.63 -3.93
CA VAL A 249 -0.93 18.56 -2.49
C VAL A 249 -1.28 19.96 -1.93
N PRO A 250 -2.43 20.53 -2.32
CA PRO A 250 -2.77 21.93 -2.04
C PRO A 250 -2.86 22.25 -0.55
N HIS A 251 -3.11 21.25 0.30
CA HIS A 251 -3.13 21.39 1.76
C HIS A 251 -1.74 21.56 2.39
N MET A 252 -0.66 21.26 1.65
CA MET A 252 0.72 21.42 2.11
C MET A 252 1.33 22.72 1.64
N VAL A 253 1.43 22.90 0.32
CA VAL A 253 2.07 24.05 -0.30
C VAL A 253 1.73 24.13 -1.79
N ARG A 254 1.67 25.34 -2.36
CA ARG A 254 1.62 25.52 -3.81
C ARG A 254 2.90 25.01 -4.48
N GLY A 255 2.83 24.66 -5.75
CA GLY A 255 3.98 24.28 -6.54
C GLY A 255 4.52 22.88 -6.29
N ARG A 256 3.88 22.07 -5.44
CA ARG A 256 4.38 20.74 -5.08
C ARG A 256 3.61 19.62 -5.77
N TYR A 257 4.34 18.66 -6.32
CA TYR A 257 3.82 17.44 -6.94
C TYR A 257 4.63 16.24 -6.46
N MET A 258 3.96 15.10 -6.26
CA MET A 258 4.58 13.89 -5.71
C MET A 258 4.25 12.69 -6.60
N PHE A 259 5.20 11.77 -6.75
CA PHE A 259 5.06 10.61 -7.63
C PHE A 259 5.72 9.39 -6.98
N ARG A 260 5.11 8.21 -7.15
CA ARG A 260 5.81 6.92 -7.01
C ARG A 260 6.39 6.59 -8.38
N VAL A 261 7.69 6.28 -8.48
CA VAL A 261 8.41 6.22 -9.77
C VAL A 261 9.13 4.89 -10.03
N ASP A 262 8.95 3.90 -9.16
CA ASP A 262 9.66 2.62 -9.17
C ASP A 262 9.48 1.80 -10.46
N ASP A 263 8.31 1.19 -10.71
CA ASP A 263 8.04 0.36 -11.90
C ASP A 263 7.39 1.17 -13.03
N VAL A 264 6.40 1.95 -12.64
CA VAL A 264 5.66 2.87 -13.50
C VAL A 264 5.46 4.13 -12.70
N VAL A 265 5.58 5.28 -13.35
CA VAL A 265 5.30 6.56 -12.70
C VAL A 265 3.81 6.69 -12.43
N ARG A 266 3.47 6.71 -11.15
CA ARG A 266 2.10 6.92 -10.67
C ARG A 266 2.04 8.28 -9.97
N PRO A 267 1.17 9.20 -10.42
CA PRO A 267 0.98 10.46 -9.73
C PRO A 267 0.39 10.20 -8.34
N GLY A 268 1.03 10.77 -7.32
CA GLY A 268 0.46 10.94 -6.01
C GLY A 268 -0.18 12.32 -5.89
N GLY A 269 -0.80 12.60 -4.74
CA GLY A 269 -1.59 13.80 -4.56
C GLY A 269 -2.94 13.73 -5.27
N CYS A 270 -3.57 14.88 -5.45
CA CYS A 270 -4.80 15.01 -6.22
C CYS A 270 -4.56 15.59 -7.62
N SER A 271 -5.45 15.24 -8.55
CA SER A 271 -5.47 15.82 -9.89
C SER A 271 -6.89 15.99 -10.42
N ASN A 272 -7.20 17.12 -11.05
CA ASN A 272 -8.51 17.34 -11.67
C ASN A 272 -8.66 16.67 -13.06
N LYS A 273 -7.73 15.80 -13.45
CA LYS A 273 -7.87 15.03 -14.69
C LYS A 273 -8.62 13.73 -14.43
N THR A 274 -9.53 13.44 -15.33
CA THR A 274 -10.38 12.26 -15.32
C THR A 274 -9.65 10.97 -15.67
N GLY A 275 -10.04 9.87 -15.01
CA GLY A 275 -9.43 8.55 -15.11
C GLY A 275 -9.42 7.99 -16.53
N GLY A 276 -8.32 7.33 -16.91
CA GLY A 276 -8.19 6.64 -18.20
C GLY A 276 -6.76 6.62 -18.75
N SER A 277 -5.95 7.65 -18.48
CA SER A 277 -4.53 7.66 -18.90
C SER A 277 -3.58 7.06 -17.85
N TYR A 278 -3.92 7.21 -16.56
CA TYR A 278 -3.14 6.67 -15.44
C TYR A 278 -4.12 6.11 -14.40
N PRO A 279 -3.90 4.89 -13.88
CA PRO A 279 -4.75 4.34 -12.82
C PRO A 279 -4.56 5.17 -11.54
N MET A 280 -5.63 5.28 -10.74
CA MET A 280 -5.53 5.87 -9.40
C MET A 280 -4.54 5.08 -8.53
N MET A 281 -3.88 5.77 -7.60
CA MET A 281 -3.07 5.10 -6.58
C MET A 281 -3.96 4.64 -5.44
N ILE A 282 -3.87 3.35 -5.11
CA ILE A 282 -4.62 2.69 -4.04
C ILE A 282 -3.62 1.95 -3.16
N TYR A 283 -3.76 2.13 -1.85
CA TYR A 283 -2.98 1.37 -0.88
C TYR A 283 -3.82 0.98 0.35
N PRO A 284 -3.76 -0.28 0.81
CA PRO A 284 -3.12 -1.38 0.14
C PRO A 284 -3.84 -1.73 -1.17
N ASN A 285 -3.07 -2.19 -2.16
CA ASN A 285 -3.62 -2.64 -3.44
C ASN A 285 -4.02 -4.13 -3.40
N ILE A 286 -3.66 -4.85 -2.34
CA ILE A 286 -4.12 -6.21 -2.04
C ILE A 286 -5.03 -6.14 -0.82
N VAL A 287 -6.20 -6.74 -0.93
CA VAL A 287 -7.27 -6.67 0.07
C VAL A 287 -7.80 -8.07 0.34
N ASN A 288 -8.05 -8.39 1.60
CA ASN A 288 -8.69 -9.64 1.99
C ASN A 288 -10.16 -9.67 1.53
N MET A 289 -10.59 -10.79 0.94
CA MET A 289 -11.98 -11.05 0.56
C MET A 289 -12.98 -10.93 1.71
N LEU A 290 -12.55 -11.17 2.96
CA LEU A 290 -13.36 -10.95 4.16
C LEU A 290 -13.66 -9.48 4.42
N GLY A 291 -13.09 -8.56 3.65
CA GLY A 291 -13.29 -7.13 3.77
C GLY A 291 -12.86 -6.62 5.13
N GLU A 292 -13.60 -5.63 5.65
CA GLU A 292 -13.37 -5.05 6.98
C GLU A 292 -11.96 -4.45 7.14
N MET A 293 -11.40 -3.99 6.03
CA MET A 293 -10.17 -3.23 5.99
C MET A 293 -10.39 -1.93 5.23
N THR A 294 -9.47 -1.00 5.40
CA THR A 294 -9.54 0.32 4.79
C THR A 294 -8.48 0.46 3.71
N VAL A 295 -8.82 1.13 2.61
CA VAL A 295 -7.87 1.50 1.56
C VAL A 295 -7.80 3.01 1.42
N ASP A 296 -6.61 3.53 1.26
CA ASP A 296 -6.33 4.93 0.98
C ASP A 296 -6.17 5.14 -0.53
N VAL A 297 -6.79 6.19 -1.06
CA VAL A 297 -6.88 6.47 -2.50
C VAL A 297 -6.42 7.90 -2.80
N ASN A 298 -5.54 8.05 -3.78
CA ASN A 298 -5.27 9.33 -4.45
C ASN A 298 -6.05 9.39 -5.77
N ALA A 299 -6.88 10.43 -5.94
CA ALA A 299 -7.71 10.62 -7.13
C ALA A 299 -7.90 12.11 -7.47
N LEU A 300 -9.14 12.59 -7.52
CA LEU A 300 -9.43 14.01 -7.67
C LEU A 300 -9.08 14.80 -6.41
N CYS A 301 -9.04 16.13 -6.54
CA CYS A 301 -8.91 17.01 -5.38
C CYS A 301 -10.20 16.95 -4.58
N LEU A 302 -10.07 16.51 -3.33
CA LEU A 302 -11.19 16.16 -2.46
C LEU A 302 -11.65 17.39 -1.69
N ASP A 303 -12.98 17.51 -1.56
CA ASP A 303 -13.62 18.46 -0.67
C ASP A 303 -14.30 17.70 0.48
N ARG A 304 -14.07 18.15 1.71
CA ARG A 304 -14.69 17.57 2.91
C ARG A 304 -16.21 17.76 2.94
N SER A 305 -16.75 18.73 2.20
CA SER A 305 -18.20 18.97 2.10
C SER A 305 -18.92 17.94 1.23
N VAL A 306 -18.18 17.16 0.44
CA VAL A 306 -18.71 16.21 -0.55
C VAL A 306 -18.50 14.77 -0.08
N THR A 307 -19.52 13.93 -0.23
CA THR A 307 -19.40 12.49 0.00
C THR A 307 -18.86 11.79 -1.24
N TYR A 308 -17.92 10.87 -1.02
CA TYR A 308 -17.29 10.09 -2.08
C TYR A 308 -17.56 8.61 -1.90
N LYS A 309 -17.67 7.89 -3.01
CA LYS A 309 -17.86 6.44 -3.04
C LYS A 309 -16.83 5.77 -3.93
N LEU A 310 -16.42 4.57 -3.51
CA LEU A 310 -15.60 3.67 -4.31
C LEU A 310 -16.46 2.49 -4.76
N MET A 311 -16.78 2.43 -6.05
CA MET A 311 -17.59 1.36 -6.63
C MET A 311 -16.68 0.25 -7.14
N ILE A 312 -16.97 -0.99 -6.76
CA ILE A 312 -16.19 -2.18 -7.10
C ILE A 312 -16.99 -2.97 -8.13
N GLU A 313 -16.43 -3.13 -9.34
CA GLU A 313 -17.10 -3.72 -10.51
C GLU A 313 -18.50 -3.14 -10.80
N GLN A 314 -18.74 -1.89 -10.40
CA GLN A 314 -20.06 -1.22 -10.49
C GLN A 314 -21.20 -1.94 -9.73
N ARG A 315 -20.90 -2.91 -8.86
CA ARG A 315 -21.89 -3.69 -8.11
C ARG A 315 -21.90 -3.36 -6.64
N GLN A 316 -20.73 -3.35 -6.03
CA GLN A 316 -20.58 -3.08 -4.60
C GLN A 316 -20.01 -1.68 -4.38
N VAL A 317 -20.38 -1.07 -3.25
CA VAL A 317 -19.99 0.30 -2.94
C VAL A 317 -19.33 0.33 -1.57
N ALA A 318 -18.11 0.87 -1.52
CA ALA A 318 -17.38 1.19 -0.31
C ALA A 318 -17.59 2.68 0.03
N THR A 319 -17.88 2.96 1.29
CA THR A 319 -18.02 4.33 1.82
C THR A 319 -16.64 4.92 2.05
N CYS A 320 -16.44 6.17 1.65
CA CYS A 320 -15.15 6.86 1.77
C CYS A 320 -15.24 8.11 2.64
N THR A 321 -14.20 8.34 3.43
CA THR A 321 -14.01 9.52 4.27
C THR A 321 -12.82 10.32 3.75
N VAL A 322 -12.97 11.64 3.64
CA VAL A 322 -11.87 12.51 3.19
C VAL A 322 -10.92 12.76 4.36
N VAL A 323 -9.67 12.30 4.23
CA VAL A 323 -8.64 12.53 5.25
C VAL A 323 -8.06 13.93 5.06
N ASN A 324 -7.60 14.21 3.84
CA ASN A 324 -7.13 15.52 3.41
C ASN A 324 -7.51 15.74 1.93
N PRO A 325 -7.26 16.93 1.35
CA PRO A 325 -7.60 17.20 -0.05
C PRO A 325 -6.96 16.27 -1.11
N ALA A 326 -5.98 15.44 -0.73
CA ALA A 326 -5.30 14.50 -1.62
C ALA A 326 -5.65 13.02 -1.37
N ILE A 327 -6.08 12.65 -0.17
CA ILE A 327 -6.28 11.26 0.26
C ILE A 327 -7.70 11.05 0.80
N ALA A 328 -8.40 10.07 0.23
CA ALA A 328 -9.64 9.51 0.77
C ALA A 328 -9.40 8.12 1.33
N ARG A 329 -10.00 7.79 2.49
CA ARG A 329 -9.98 6.46 3.09
C ARG A 329 -11.33 5.78 2.90
N CYS A 330 -11.34 4.66 2.19
CA CYS A 330 -12.53 3.88 1.86
C CYS A 330 -12.60 2.58 2.66
N ASN A 331 -13.76 2.29 3.24
CA ASN A 331 -14.01 1.07 4.00
C ASN A 331 -14.51 -0.03 3.07
N ILE A 332 -13.71 -1.09 2.88
CA ILE A 332 -14.03 -2.15 1.93
C ILE A 332 -15.06 -3.14 2.52
N PRO A 333 -16.18 -3.39 1.83
CA PRO A 333 -17.15 -4.41 2.26
C PRO A 333 -16.61 -5.82 2.05
N LYS A 334 -17.31 -6.84 2.59
CA LYS A 334 -16.99 -8.24 2.32
C LYS A 334 -17.28 -8.57 0.86
N ILE A 335 -16.29 -9.11 0.16
CA ILE A 335 -16.42 -9.52 -1.24
C ILE A 335 -16.00 -10.97 -1.32
N TYR A 336 -16.96 -11.88 -1.46
CA TYR A 336 -16.70 -13.32 -1.56
C TYR A 336 -16.18 -13.75 -2.94
N ASP A 337 -15.60 -12.81 -3.68
CA ASP A 337 -14.96 -13.04 -4.96
C ASP A 337 -13.52 -12.54 -4.94
N TRP A 338 -12.58 -13.44 -5.23
CA TRP A 338 -11.15 -13.11 -5.33
C TRP A 338 -10.77 -12.85 -6.78
N GLY A 339 -9.60 -12.24 -6.98
CA GLY A 339 -9.14 -11.81 -8.29
C GLY A 339 -8.97 -10.30 -8.40
N THR A 340 -8.57 -9.86 -9.59
CA THR A 340 -8.39 -8.44 -9.89
C THR A 340 -9.75 -7.79 -10.12
N LYS A 341 -10.07 -6.75 -9.33
CA LYS A 341 -11.31 -6.00 -9.42
C LYS A 341 -11.03 -4.58 -9.87
N THR A 342 -11.78 -4.13 -10.89
CA THR A 342 -11.74 -2.74 -11.33
C THR A 342 -12.60 -1.90 -10.39
N VAL A 343 -12.05 -0.78 -9.93
CA VAL A 343 -12.74 0.14 -9.03
C VAL A 343 -12.89 1.53 -9.63
N PHE A 344 -13.98 2.19 -9.28
CA PHE A 344 -14.36 3.50 -9.77
C PHE A 344 -14.58 4.45 -8.59
N PHE A 345 -13.80 5.52 -8.53
CA PHE A 345 -13.91 6.52 -7.47
C PHE A 345 -14.55 7.80 -8.01
N GLN A 346 -15.62 8.25 -7.36
CA GLN A 346 -16.38 9.43 -7.78
C GLN A 346 -17.16 10.06 -6.60
N PRO A 347 -17.57 11.34 -6.72
CA PRO A 347 -18.55 11.94 -5.84
C PRO A 347 -19.88 11.16 -5.86
N GLU A 348 -20.58 11.12 -4.74
CA GLU A 348 -21.87 10.45 -4.63
C GLU A 348 -22.98 11.19 -5.38
N SER A 349 -22.91 12.53 -5.39
CA SER A 349 -23.85 13.43 -6.09
C SER A 349 -23.76 13.36 -7.61
N SER A 350 -22.66 12.82 -8.16
CA SER A 350 -22.53 12.60 -9.59
C SER A 350 -23.41 11.41 -10.00
N GLY A 351 -24.52 11.71 -10.69
CA GLY A 351 -25.44 10.72 -11.24
C GLY A 351 -24.74 9.76 -12.22
N ALA A 352 -25.41 8.67 -12.57
CA ALA A 352 -24.86 7.57 -13.39
C ALA A 352 -24.29 7.99 -14.76
N ASN A 353 -24.54 9.23 -15.22
CA ASN A 353 -24.16 9.73 -16.54
C ASN A 353 -23.25 10.96 -16.52
N ASP A 354 -22.83 11.48 -15.35
CA ASP A 354 -21.96 12.67 -15.30
C ASP A 354 -20.67 12.45 -14.51
N GLU A 355 -19.59 12.93 -15.13
CA GLU A 355 -18.19 12.94 -14.70
C GLU A 355 -17.46 11.60 -14.59
N LYS A 356 -16.53 11.43 -15.54
CA LYS A 356 -15.56 10.32 -15.69
C LYS A 356 -14.94 9.92 -14.35
N ALA A 357 -15.42 8.82 -13.79
CA ALA A 357 -14.85 8.24 -12.58
C ALA A 357 -13.35 7.97 -12.73
N PHE A 358 -12.61 8.15 -11.65
CA PHE A 358 -11.22 7.66 -11.61
C PHE A 358 -11.27 6.15 -11.60
N VAL A 359 -10.38 5.52 -12.37
CA VAL A 359 -10.33 4.05 -12.49
C VAL A 359 -9.07 3.53 -11.82
N GLY A 360 -9.20 2.44 -11.08
CA GLY A 360 -8.11 1.73 -10.42
C GLY A 360 -8.35 0.23 -10.38
N TYR A 361 -7.38 -0.49 -9.81
CA TYR A 361 -7.44 -1.94 -9.67
C TYR A 361 -7.07 -2.32 -8.24
N ILE A 362 -7.85 -3.24 -7.66
CA ILE A 362 -7.59 -3.84 -6.35
C ILE A 362 -7.57 -5.36 -6.53
N TYR A 363 -6.62 -6.02 -5.87
CA TYR A 363 -6.50 -7.47 -5.87
C TYR A 363 -7.18 -8.04 -4.62
N PHE A 364 -8.31 -8.72 -4.81
CA PHE A 364 -9.00 -9.41 -3.72
C PHE A 364 -8.40 -10.81 -3.56
N VAL A 365 -8.04 -11.17 -2.34
CA VAL A 365 -7.34 -12.43 -2.04
C VAL A 365 -7.96 -13.13 -0.83
N PRO A 366 -7.92 -14.47 -0.77
CA PRO A 366 -8.26 -15.19 0.45
C PRO A 366 -7.33 -14.81 1.63
N PRO A 367 -7.79 -14.91 2.90
CA PRO A 367 -6.97 -14.57 4.07
C PRO A 367 -5.67 -15.38 4.19
N THR A 368 -5.59 -16.54 3.55
CA THR A 368 -4.39 -17.41 3.49
C THR A 368 -3.31 -16.87 2.54
N LEU A 369 -3.67 -15.98 1.62
CA LEU A 369 -2.75 -15.36 0.65
C LEU A 369 -2.50 -13.88 0.93
N ASP A 370 -3.34 -13.25 1.77
CA ASP A 370 -3.17 -11.86 2.18
C ASP A 370 -1.81 -11.64 2.89
N PRO A 371 -0.90 -10.84 2.29
CA PRO A 371 0.40 -10.51 2.88
C PRO A 371 0.31 -9.46 4.00
N MET A 372 -0.82 -8.75 4.12
CA MET A 372 -1.04 -7.70 5.12
C MET A 372 -1.92 -8.17 6.29
N ARG A 373 -2.23 -9.46 6.34
CA ARG A 373 -2.98 -10.12 7.40
C ARG A 373 -2.32 -9.98 8.77
N LEU A 374 -3.09 -10.29 9.82
CA LEU A 374 -2.54 -10.57 11.13
C LEU A 374 -1.68 -11.85 11.05
N ASP A 375 -0.39 -11.73 11.35
CA ASP A 375 0.50 -12.89 11.37
C ASP A 375 0.32 -13.66 12.67
N ILE A 376 0.12 -14.98 12.55
CA ILE A 376 -0.16 -15.90 13.66
C ILE A 376 0.89 -17.01 13.76
N GLY A 377 2.03 -16.81 13.09
CA GLY A 377 3.09 -17.81 12.97
C GLY A 377 2.71 -18.93 12.00
N ASN A 378 3.16 -20.14 12.32
CA ASN A 378 2.90 -21.31 11.51
C ASN A 378 1.44 -21.75 11.63
N ILE A 379 0.70 -21.70 10.53
CA ILE A 379 -0.72 -22.05 10.49
C ILE A 379 -0.98 -23.50 10.89
N TYR A 380 -0.07 -24.44 10.58
CA TYR A 380 -0.28 -25.86 10.86
C TYR A 380 -0.37 -26.16 12.36
N ASP A 381 0.32 -25.37 13.20
CA ASP A 381 0.29 -25.55 14.65
C ASP A 381 -1.11 -25.26 15.24
N TRP A 382 -1.95 -24.49 14.55
CA TRP A 382 -3.33 -24.20 14.93
C TRP A 382 -4.33 -25.33 14.61
N PHE A 383 -3.89 -26.35 13.86
CA PHE A 383 -4.71 -27.51 13.48
C PHE A 383 -4.22 -28.81 14.13
N LYS A 384 -3.13 -28.77 14.91
CA LYS A 384 -2.63 -29.93 15.65
C LYS A 384 -3.59 -30.31 16.77
N ASN A 385 -3.87 -31.60 16.88
CA ASN A 385 -4.69 -32.17 17.94
C ASN A 385 -3.93 -33.31 18.64
N PRO A 386 -3.56 -33.18 19.92
CA PRO A 386 -3.74 -31.99 20.77
C PRO A 386 -2.80 -30.85 20.35
N ILE A 387 -3.10 -29.62 20.80
CA ILE A 387 -2.17 -28.50 20.61
C ILE A 387 -0.89 -28.73 21.39
N GLU A 388 0.23 -28.70 20.68
CA GLU A 388 1.57 -28.83 21.27
C GLU A 388 1.99 -27.58 22.06
N TYR A 389 1.61 -26.39 21.60
CA TYR A 389 2.06 -25.11 22.15
C TYR A 389 0.90 -24.29 22.70
N PRO A 390 0.79 -24.10 24.03
CA PRO A 390 -0.27 -23.27 24.61
C PRO A 390 -0.06 -21.78 24.34
N VAL A 391 1.13 -21.39 23.90
CA VAL A 391 1.51 -20.01 23.65
C VAL A 391 1.87 -19.82 22.19
N MET A 392 1.04 -19.08 21.46
CA MET A 392 1.20 -18.84 20.02
C MET A 392 1.75 -17.43 19.77
N PRO A 393 2.61 -17.25 18.75
CA PRO A 393 3.10 -15.93 18.36
C PRO A 393 2.04 -15.18 17.54
N ILE A 394 1.95 -13.87 17.73
CA ILE A 394 1.22 -12.98 16.83
C ILE A 394 2.06 -11.76 16.47
N SER A 395 1.90 -11.23 15.27
CA SER A 395 2.56 -9.97 14.90
C SER A 395 1.77 -9.13 13.91
N TRP A 396 1.92 -7.82 14.04
CA TRP A 396 1.29 -6.81 13.18
C TRP A 396 2.16 -5.57 13.07
N PHE A 397 1.86 -4.71 12.10
CA PHE A 397 2.47 -3.39 12.01
C PHE A 397 1.58 -2.33 12.66
N PRO A 398 2.04 -1.65 13.72
CA PRO A 398 1.27 -0.61 14.40
C PRO A 398 0.71 0.52 13.53
N ARG A 399 1.39 0.86 12.42
CA ARG A 399 0.93 1.86 11.45
C ARG A 399 -0.41 1.54 10.78
N ASN A 400 -0.87 0.28 10.84
CA ASN A 400 -2.13 -0.15 10.23
C ASN A 400 -3.36 0.25 11.06
N PHE A 401 -3.16 0.75 12.29
CA PHE A 401 -4.25 1.12 13.20
C PHE A 401 -4.21 2.60 13.52
N THR A 402 -5.31 3.30 13.25
CA THR A 402 -5.49 4.71 13.61
C THR A 402 -6.60 4.83 14.63
N ASN A 403 -6.50 5.83 15.51
CA ASN A 403 -7.46 6.02 16.58
C ASN A 403 -8.82 6.44 15.99
N PRO A 404 -9.88 5.64 16.17
CA PRO A 404 -11.20 5.93 15.59
C PRO A 404 -11.89 7.13 16.26
N ASP A 405 -11.50 7.48 17.50
CA ASP A 405 -12.09 8.58 18.26
C ASP A 405 -11.44 9.93 17.91
N LEU A 406 -10.23 9.90 17.33
CA LEU A 406 -9.57 11.09 16.78
C LEU A 406 -10.19 11.39 15.41
N ASN A 407 -11.31 12.11 15.44
CA ASN A 407 -12.07 12.45 14.24
C ASN A 407 -11.26 13.39 13.33
N TYR A 408 -10.85 12.92 12.14
CA TYR A 408 -10.22 13.74 11.10
C TYR A 408 -11.12 14.90 10.62
N GLN A 409 -12.44 14.77 10.87
CA GLN A 409 -13.44 15.72 10.39
C GLN A 409 -13.44 17.03 11.19
N ASP A 410 -13.30 16.97 12.52
CA ASP A 410 -13.42 18.16 13.38
C ASP A 410 -12.12 18.91 13.60
N ASN A 411 -10.97 18.23 13.48
CA ASN A 411 -9.69 18.82 13.85
C ASN A 411 -8.82 19.06 12.62
N THR A 412 -8.84 20.29 12.08
CA THR A 412 -8.01 20.76 10.95
C THR A 412 -6.49 20.72 11.22
N GLN A 413 -6.08 20.29 12.42
CA GLN A 413 -4.68 20.28 12.86
C GLN A 413 -4.05 18.89 12.98
N MET A 414 -4.82 17.80 12.94
CA MET A 414 -4.28 16.43 13.07
C MET A 414 -3.77 15.93 11.72
N ARG A 415 -2.48 15.60 11.65
CA ARG A 415 -1.81 15.10 10.43
C ARG A 415 -1.70 13.58 10.47
N ILE A 416 -1.71 12.93 9.30
CA ILE A 416 -1.44 11.49 9.16
C ILE A 416 -0.02 11.17 9.67
N SER A 417 0.89 12.13 9.56
CA SER A 417 2.26 12.00 10.06
C SER A 417 2.39 11.90 11.58
N ASP A 418 1.37 12.28 12.36
CA ASP A 418 1.47 12.45 13.81
C ASP A 418 1.39 11.12 14.58
N ASP A 419 2.34 10.89 15.48
CA ASP A 419 2.46 9.62 16.21
C ASP A 419 1.30 9.38 17.20
N THR A 420 0.63 10.43 17.66
CA THR A 420 -0.54 10.32 18.56
C THR A 420 -1.72 9.64 17.90
N LEU A 421 -1.82 9.73 16.57
CA LEU A 421 -2.87 9.08 15.78
C LEU A 421 -2.83 7.55 15.89
N TYR A 422 -1.64 7.00 16.08
CA TYR A 422 -1.39 5.56 16.14
C TYR A 422 -1.42 5.01 17.58
N ALA A 423 -1.64 5.87 18.59
CA ALA A 423 -1.88 5.46 19.97
C ALA A 423 -3.31 4.92 20.11
N VAL A 424 -3.46 3.59 19.99
CA VAL A 424 -4.75 2.91 19.96
C VAL A 424 -4.72 1.67 20.86
N GLN A 425 -5.82 1.41 21.57
CA GLN A 425 -6.02 0.14 22.26
C GLN A 425 -6.69 -0.86 21.30
N LEU A 426 -6.09 -2.02 21.14
CA LEU A 426 -6.52 -3.07 20.22
C LEU A 426 -7.06 -4.27 21.01
N GLY A 427 -8.16 -4.85 20.54
CA GLY A 427 -8.70 -6.11 21.03
C GLY A 427 -8.42 -7.22 20.02
N LEU A 428 -7.99 -8.38 20.52
CA LEU A 428 -7.85 -9.59 19.71
C LEU A 428 -9.11 -10.44 19.88
N TYR A 429 -9.90 -10.54 18.82
CA TYR A 429 -11.18 -11.22 18.79
C TYR A 429 -11.09 -12.54 18.03
N VAL A 430 -11.85 -13.54 18.46
CA VAL A 430 -12.10 -14.75 17.67
C VAL A 430 -13.45 -14.61 16.99
N ILE A 431 -13.47 -14.80 15.67
CA ILE A 431 -14.68 -14.77 14.87
C ILE A 431 -14.94 -16.16 14.32
N GLY A 432 -16.13 -16.70 14.56
CA GLY A 432 -16.60 -17.96 14.01
C GLY A 432 -17.28 -17.75 12.67
N TYR A 433 -17.00 -18.65 11.73
CA TYR A 433 -17.65 -18.74 10.43
C TYR A 433 -18.58 -19.95 10.37
N LYS A 434 -19.83 -19.73 9.97
CA LYS A 434 -20.79 -20.79 9.66
C LYS A 434 -21.62 -20.41 8.45
N GLU A 435 -22.18 -21.40 7.77
CA GLU A 435 -23.12 -21.18 6.68
C GLU A 435 -24.53 -21.50 7.14
N THR A 436 -25.46 -20.57 6.91
CA THR A 436 -26.86 -20.76 7.27
C THR A 436 -27.70 -20.77 6.00
N LYS A 437 -28.68 -21.66 5.94
CA LYS A 437 -29.62 -21.68 4.82
C LYS A 437 -30.51 -20.45 4.91
N ASP A 438 -30.47 -19.60 3.90
CA ASP A 438 -31.41 -18.49 3.76
C ASP A 438 -32.54 -18.91 2.81
N ASP A 439 -33.72 -19.18 3.38
CA ASP A 439 -34.88 -19.64 2.61
C ASP A 439 -35.40 -18.56 1.63
N ASN A 440 -35.12 -17.28 1.87
CA ASN A 440 -35.51 -16.20 0.96
C ASN A 440 -34.62 -16.14 -0.28
N ILE A 441 -33.32 -16.36 -0.10
CA ILE A 441 -32.32 -16.30 -1.18
C ILE A 441 -32.16 -17.69 -1.85
N LYS A 442 -32.71 -18.75 -1.22
CA LYS A 442 -32.51 -20.16 -1.60
C LYS A 442 -31.03 -20.51 -1.77
N LYS A 443 -30.17 -19.89 -0.97
CA LYS A 443 -28.71 -20.08 -0.98
C LYS A 443 -28.20 -20.10 0.46
N PHE A 444 -27.07 -20.76 0.65
CA PHE A 444 -26.32 -20.65 1.89
C PHE A 444 -25.76 -19.23 2.00
N ARG A 445 -25.99 -18.61 3.16
CA ARG A 445 -25.48 -17.30 3.50
C ARG A 445 -24.33 -17.46 4.52
N PRO A 446 -23.16 -16.87 4.24
CA PRO A 446 -22.06 -16.84 5.20
C PRO A 446 -22.45 -15.97 6.41
N ASP A 447 -22.32 -16.53 7.60
CA ASP A 447 -22.54 -15.88 8.89
C ASP A 447 -21.22 -15.82 9.66
N HIS A 448 -20.94 -14.64 10.22
CA HIS A 448 -19.70 -14.33 10.93
C HIS A 448 -20.06 -13.75 12.29
N ARG A 449 -19.72 -14.45 13.37
CA ARG A 449 -20.06 -14.03 14.74
C ARG A 449 -18.80 -13.86 15.58
N VAL A 450 -18.73 -12.75 16.32
CA VAL A 450 -17.69 -12.54 17.33
C VAL A 450 -17.97 -13.47 18.52
N LEU A 451 -17.07 -14.40 18.80
CA LEU A 451 -17.25 -15.43 19.83
C LEU A 451 -16.69 -14.97 21.18
N CYS A 452 -15.47 -14.45 21.18
CA CYS A 452 -14.78 -13.99 22.39
C CYS A 452 -13.68 -12.97 22.06
N ARG A 453 -13.24 -12.24 23.08
CA ARG A 453 -11.99 -11.46 23.09
C ARG A 453 -10.96 -12.21 23.91
N LEU A 454 -9.83 -12.52 23.29
CA LEU A 454 -8.73 -13.25 23.95
C LEU A 454 -7.94 -12.34 24.88
N THR A 455 -7.59 -11.14 24.40
CA THR A 455 -6.76 -10.19 25.14
C THR A 455 -6.82 -8.80 24.51
N THR A 456 -6.30 -7.80 25.22
CA THR A 456 -6.12 -6.43 24.75
C THR A 456 -4.65 -6.04 24.68
N TYR A 457 -4.31 -5.23 23.68
CA TYR A 457 -2.97 -4.72 23.44
C TYR A 457 -2.96 -3.20 23.32
N ALA A 458 -1.88 -2.59 23.81
CA ALA A 458 -1.57 -1.20 23.49
C ALA A 458 -0.70 -1.17 22.22
N ASN A 459 -1.15 -0.41 21.21
CA ASN A 459 -0.41 -0.23 19.97
C ASN A 459 0.85 0.62 20.23
N ARG A 460 2.03 0.11 19.88
CA ARG A 460 3.29 0.84 20.07
C ARG A 460 3.44 1.92 19.01
N ASN A 461 3.18 3.17 19.37
CA ASN A 461 3.18 4.32 18.44
C ASN A 461 4.54 5.02 18.28
N THR A 462 5.60 4.50 18.88
CA THR A 462 6.96 5.04 18.72
C THR A 462 7.48 4.84 17.29
N TYR A 463 8.33 5.77 16.82
CA TYR A 463 8.92 5.75 15.48
C TYR A 463 9.51 4.39 15.03
N GLU A 464 10.15 3.65 15.93
CA GLU A 464 10.75 2.33 15.62
C GLU A 464 9.71 1.32 15.11
N TYR A 465 8.54 1.26 15.76
CA TYR A 465 7.46 0.33 15.43
C TYR A 465 6.58 0.80 14.27
N ARG A 466 6.90 1.95 13.66
CA ARG A 466 6.30 2.36 12.39
C ARG A 466 6.70 1.41 11.25
N PHE A 467 7.97 1.00 11.25
CA PHE A 467 8.58 0.18 10.21
C PHE A 467 8.83 -1.26 10.66
N ASN A 468 8.84 -1.53 11.96
CA ASN A 468 9.00 -2.87 12.53
C ASN A 468 7.65 -3.42 13.02
N ALA A 469 7.44 -4.72 12.83
CA ALA A 469 6.26 -5.38 13.37
C ALA A 469 6.34 -5.45 14.91
N GLN A 470 5.23 -5.13 15.57
CA GLN A 470 5.02 -5.45 16.97
C GLN A 470 4.75 -6.96 17.07
N LYS A 471 5.56 -7.65 17.89
CA LYS A 471 5.46 -9.09 18.12
C LYS A 471 4.98 -9.32 19.54
N GLU A 472 3.90 -10.05 19.69
CA GLU A 472 3.35 -10.45 20.99
C GLU A 472 3.11 -11.95 21.01
N ARG A 473 2.76 -12.48 22.19
CA ARG A 473 2.39 -13.88 22.38
C ARG A 473 1.02 -13.97 23.02
N ILE A 474 0.22 -14.94 22.60
CA ILE A 474 -1.11 -15.23 23.14
C ILE A 474 -1.10 -16.54 23.88
N ASN A 475 -1.69 -16.57 25.08
CA ASN A 475 -1.93 -17.79 25.82
C ASN A 475 -3.33 -18.31 25.47
N LEU A 476 -3.41 -19.44 24.78
CA LEU A 476 -4.68 -20.02 24.32
C LEU A 476 -5.59 -20.49 25.47
N ASN A 477 -5.05 -20.61 26.69
CA ASN A 477 -5.80 -21.03 27.87
C ASN A 477 -6.56 -19.90 28.55
N GLN A 478 -6.41 -18.67 28.07
CA GLN A 478 -7.01 -17.49 28.68
C GLN A 478 -7.92 -16.80 27.68
N VAL A 479 -9.15 -16.57 28.11
CA VAL A 479 -10.12 -15.74 27.40
C VAL A 479 -10.48 -14.60 28.32
N GLU A 480 -10.20 -13.38 27.88
CA GLU A 480 -10.50 -12.18 28.65
C GLU A 480 -12.01 -11.93 28.76
N HIS A 481 -12.76 -12.13 27.66
CA HIS A 481 -14.19 -11.88 27.65
C HIS A 481 -14.93 -12.78 26.64
N TRP A 482 -16.07 -13.35 27.05
CA TRP A 482 -16.94 -14.16 26.20
C TRP A 482 -18.16 -13.37 25.74
N TYR A 483 -18.49 -13.46 24.45
CA TYR A 483 -19.73 -12.91 23.87
C TYR A 483 -20.80 -13.97 23.60
N LEU A 484 -20.51 -15.22 23.96
CA LEU A 484 -21.43 -16.34 23.96
C LEU A 484 -21.92 -16.62 25.38
N ASN A 485 -23.19 -16.97 25.53
CA ASN A 485 -23.72 -17.43 26.80
C ASN A 485 -23.26 -18.88 27.10
N ASP A 486 -23.52 -19.37 28.31
CA ASP A 486 -23.07 -20.70 28.76
C ASP A 486 -23.58 -21.84 27.88
N TRP A 487 -24.82 -21.75 27.38
CA TRP A 487 -25.41 -22.76 26.51
C TRP A 487 -24.78 -22.76 25.12
N GLU A 488 -24.62 -21.57 24.53
CA GLU A 488 -23.99 -21.38 23.21
C GLU A 488 -22.53 -21.85 23.22
N ARG A 489 -21.81 -21.63 24.31
CA ARG A 489 -20.44 -22.14 24.46
C ARG A 489 -20.36 -23.66 24.43
N MET A 490 -21.39 -24.36 24.92
CA MET A 490 -21.39 -25.82 24.97
C MET A 490 -21.94 -26.47 23.71
N HIS A 491 -22.91 -25.82 23.03
CA HIS A 491 -23.65 -26.43 21.92
C HIS A 491 -23.45 -25.73 20.58
N GLU A 492 -23.17 -24.42 20.55
CA GLU A 492 -23.04 -23.65 19.31
C GLU A 492 -21.57 -23.46 18.89
N LEU A 493 -20.66 -23.27 19.84
CA LEU A 493 -19.24 -22.94 19.56
C LEU A 493 -18.57 -23.92 18.57
N TYR A 494 -18.84 -25.21 18.69
CA TYR A 494 -18.22 -26.25 17.86
C TYR A 494 -18.99 -26.54 16.56
N THR A 495 -20.11 -25.84 16.32
CA THR A 495 -20.84 -25.91 15.05
C THR A 495 -20.28 -24.96 13.99
N TYR A 496 -19.41 -24.03 14.39
CA TYR A 496 -18.69 -23.17 13.46
C TYR A 496 -17.64 -23.99 12.71
N ARG A 497 -17.66 -23.91 11.37
CA ARG A 497 -16.76 -24.69 10.50
C ARG A 497 -15.29 -24.32 10.74
N VAL A 498 -15.02 -23.03 10.75
CA VAL A 498 -13.68 -22.47 11.01
C VAL A 498 -13.82 -21.17 11.79
N GLY A 499 -12.74 -20.73 12.40
CA GLY A 499 -12.62 -19.39 12.95
C GLY A 499 -11.47 -18.63 12.33
N TYR A 500 -11.36 -17.36 12.69
CA TYR A 500 -10.19 -16.54 12.43
C TYR A 500 -10.04 -15.50 13.52
N LEU A 501 -8.82 -15.00 13.68
CA LEU A 501 -8.53 -13.90 14.59
C LEU A 501 -8.74 -12.58 13.87
N LYS A 502 -9.32 -11.61 14.57
CA LYS A 502 -9.39 -10.23 14.13
C LYS A 502 -8.80 -9.32 15.21
N LEU A 503 -7.78 -8.55 14.82
CA LEU A 503 -7.23 -7.49 15.65
C LEU A 503 -7.87 -6.17 15.21
N ALA A 504 -8.61 -5.54 16.12
CA ALA A 504 -9.34 -4.30 15.83
C ALA A 504 -9.30 -3.33 17.02
N PRO A 505 -9.35 -2.01 16.79
CA PRO A 505 -9.48 -1.04 17.87
C PRO A 505 -10.73 -1.24 18.73
N ILE A 506 -10.58 -0.99 20.02
CA ILE A 506 -11.66 -1.10 21.01
C ILE A 506 -12.35 0.25 21.14
N ARG A 507 -13.69 0.28 21.04
CA ARG A 507 -14.46 1.48 21.38
C ARG A 507 -14.79 1.50 22.87
N ALA A 508 -14.93 2.69 23.44
CA ALA A 508 -15.29 2.87 24.85
C ALA A 508 -16.60 2.18 25.28
N ASN A 509 -17.52 1.90 24.34
CA ASN A 509 -18.87 1.38 24.61
C ASN A 509 -19.07 -0.13 24.32
N ASP A 510 -18.03 -0.89 23.96
CA ASP A 510 -18.17 -2.29 23.46
C ASP A 510 -18.34 -3.37 24.55
N GLN A 511 -18.91 -3.04 25.73
CA GLN A 511 -18.72 -3.90 26.91
C GLN A 511 -19.71 -5.07 27.09
N ASN A 512 -20.89 -5.12 26.45
CA ASN A 512 -21.94 -6.08 26.88
C ASN A 512 -22.67 -6.87 25.77
N VAL A 513 -22.48 -6.58 24.49
CA VAL A 513 -23.13 -7.28 23.35
C VAL A 513 -22.06 -7.57 22.29
N ALA A 514 -22.22 -8.65 21.50
CA ALA A 514 -21.31 -8.98 20.39
C ALA A 514 -21.00 -7.71 19.57
N PRO A 515 -19.75 -7.20 19.63
CA PRO A 515 -19.45 -5.86 19.16
C PRO A 515 -19.45 -5.83 17.63
N ASN A 516 -19.99 -4.75 17.06
CA ASN A 516 -19.78 -4.47 15.64
C ASN A 516 -18.37 -3.92 15.45
N LEU A 517 -17.43 -4.83 15.19
CA LEU A 517 -16.01 -4.54 15.11
C LEU A 517 -15.70 -3.60 13.95
N ILE A 518 -14.94 -2.55 14.22
CA ILE A 518 -14.44 -1.67 13.18
C ILE A 518 -13.41 -2.38 12.28
N SER A 519 -12.99 -1.69 11.22
CA SER A 519 -11.97 -2.22 10.32
C SER A 519 -10.65 -2.53 11.06
N GLY A 520 -10.02 -3.64 10.69
CA GLY A 520 -8.84 -4.15 11.36
C GLY A 520 -8.08 -5.17 10.52
N LEU A 521 -7.19 -5.92 11.16
CA LEU A 521 -6.43 -6.99 10.51
C LEU A 521 -7.04 -8.34 10.86
N VAL A 522 -7.19 -9.19 9.86
CA VAL A 522 -7.74 -10.54 9.98
C VAL A 522 -6.62 -11.56 9.76
N SER A 523 -6.62 -12.67 10.49
CA SER A 523 -5.67 -13.78 10.29
C SER A 523 -6.12 -14.74 9.19
N SER A 524 -5.26 -15.72 8.88
CA SER A 524 -5.72 -16.92 8.17
C SER A 524 -6.74 -17.70 9.02
N PRO A 525 -7.60 -18.52 8.38
CA PRO A 525 -8.52 -19.38 9.11
C PRO A 525 -7.76 -20.35 10.02
N ILE A 526 -8.33 -20.58 11.20
CA ILE A 526 -7.85 -21.49 12.23
C ILE A 526 -9.00 -22.39 12.66
N SER A 527 -8.68 -23.57 13.17
CA SER A 527 -9.68 -24.39 13.85
C SER A 527 -10.09 -23.75 15.18
N LEU A 528 -11.31 -24.03 15.65
CA LEU A 528 -11.85 -23.53 16.92
C LEU A 528 -11.80 -24.57 18.06
N HIS A 529 -11.38 -25.81 17.77
CA HIS A 529 -11.36 -26.93 18.73
C HIS A 529 -10.60 -26.64 20.03
N TRP A 530 -9.68 -25.68 20.00
CA TRP A 530 -8.83 -25.30 21.13
C TRP A 530 -9.48 -24.37 22.14
N LEU A 531 -10.61 -23.75 21.79
CA LEU A 531 -11.33 -22.84 22.67
C LEU A 531 -12.02 -23.58 23.80
N TRP A 532 -11.27 -23.84 24.87
CA TRP A 532 -11.81 -24.47 26.06
C TRP A 532 -12.73 -23.52 26.86
N THR A 533 -13.86 -24.05 27.34
CA THR A 533 -14.84 -23.32 28.13
C THR A 533 -14.57 -23.57 29.62
N SER A 534 -13.84 -22.65 30.28
CA SER A 534 -13.42 -22.79 31.69
C SER A 534 -14.56 -22.93 32.69
N ASN A 535 -15.78 -22.52 32.34
CA ASN A 535 -16.94 -22.49 33.23
C ASN A 535 -17.92 -23.64 32.95
N ASN A 536 -17.46 -24.79 32.46
CA ASN A 536 -18.30 -25.97 32.48
C ASN A 536 -18.52 -26.38 33.95
N PRO A 537 -19.76 -26.42 34.49
CA PRO A 537 -20.03 -26.78 35.88
C PRO A 537 -19.52 -28.18 36.26
N GLN A 538 -19.22 -29.04 35.27
CA GLN A 538 -18.60 -30.35 35.50
C GLN A 538 -17.08 -30.29 35.82
N TYR A 539 -16.42 -29.16 35.60
CA TYR A 539 -14.95 -29.01 35.72
C TYR A 539 -14.52 -27.73 36.49
N ASP A 540 -15.43 -27.12 37.24
CA ASP A 540 -15.18 -25.91 38.04
C ASP A 540 -14.29 -26.23 39.26
N PHE A 541 -12.97 -26.15 39.07
CA PHE A 541 -12.00 -26.30 40.16
C PHE A 541 -10.94 -25.20 40.06
N ASN A 542 -10.86 -24.37 41.09
CA ASN A 542 -10.08 -23.12 41.14
C ASN A 542 -8.54 -23.28 41.30
N SER A 543 -7.93 -24.39 40.87
CA SER A 543 -6.48 -24.61 40.96
C SER A 543 -5.92 -25.44 39.82
N TYR A 544 -5.01 -24.86 39.00
CA TYR A 544 -4.25 -25.52 37.91
C TYR A 544 -3.49 -26.75 38.40
N SER A 545 -4.16 -27.90 38.47
CA SER A 545 -3.58 -29.20 38.80
C SER A 545 -3.28 -29.96 37.50
N GLN A 546 -2.37 -30.94 37.55
CA GLN A 546 -2.01 -31.75 36.37
C GLN A 546 -3.24 -32.47 35.77
N GLN A 547 -4.18 -32.90 36.62
CA GLN A 547 -5.45 -33.48 36.19
C GLN A 547 -6.31 -32.52 35.34
N GLN A 548 -6.23 -31.20 35.56
CA GLN A 548 -6.97 -30.23 34.74
C GLN A 548 -6.36 -30.08 33.35
N ALA A 549 -5.03 -30.18 33.25
CA ALA A 549 -4.35 -30.16 31.96
C ALA A 549 -4.70 -31.40 31.13
N ASP A 550 -4.82 -32.56 31.78
CA ASP A 550 -5.21 -33.81 31.14
C ASP A 550 -6.68 -33.77 30.70
N ALA A 551 -7.61 -33.39 31.59
CA ALA A 551 -9.03 -33.27 31.26
C ALA A 551 -9.29 -32.27 30.10
N ARG A 552 -8.52 -31.18 30.06
CA ARG A 552 -8.56 -30.23 28.95
C ARG A 552 -8.14 -30.89 27.63
N THR A 553 -7.04 -31.64 27.67
CA THR A 553 -6.49 -32.30 26.50
C THR A 553 -7.49 -33.31 25.94
N ASP A 554 -8.10 -34.12 26.81
CA ASP A 554 -9.09 -35.13 26.40
C ASP A 554 -10.33 -34.51 25.75
N PHE A 555 -10.85 -33.41 26.30
CA PHE A 555 -11.98 -32.70 25.70
C PHE A 555 -11.63 -32.04 24.37
N VAL A 556 -10.46 -31.41 24.25
CA VAL A 556 -10.02 -30.80 22.99
C VAL A 556 -9.91 -31.87 21.92
N VAL A 557 -9.37 -33.05 22.27
CA VAL A 557 -9.32 -34.22 21.39
C VAL A 557 -10.73 -34.65 20.98
N GLN A 558 -11.63 -34.83 21.94
CA GLN A 558 -13.02 -35.23 21.68
C GLN A 558 -13.74 -34.23 20.77
N LYS A 559 -13.68 -32.93 21.08
CA LYS A 559 -14.34 -31.88 20.30
C LYS A 559 -13.76 -31.72 18.91
N ALA A 560 -12.45 -31.84 18.76
CA ALA A 560 -11.83 -31.86 17.43
C ALA A 560 -12.31 -33.06 16.60
N THR A 561 -12.45 -34.24 17.21
CA THR A 561 -12.99 -35.43 16.55
C THR A 561 -14.45 -35.25 16.14
N GLU A 562 -15.29 -34.72 17.03
CA GLU A 562 -16.71 -34.38 16.73
C GLU A 562 -16.81 -33.39 15.56
N MET A 563 -16.08 -32.27 15.62
CA MET A 563 -16.05 -31.27 14.54
C MET A 563 -15.60 -31.88 13.20
N CYS A 564 -14.62 -32.78 13.23
CA CYS A 564 -14.10 -33.44 12.02
C CYS A 564 -15.15 -34.38 11.41
N HIS A 565 -15.85 -35.17 12.23
CA HIS A 565 -16.93 -36.05 11.77
C HIS A 565 -18.10 -35.24 11.20
N ASP A 566 -18.57 -34.23 11.93
CA ASP A 566 -19.68 -33.38 11.48
C ASP A 566 -19.34 -32.70 10.15
N TRP A 567 -18.10 -32.20 10.00
CA TRP A 567 -17.66 -31.61 8.75
C TRP A 567 -17.55 -32.64 7.62
N TYR A 568 -17.02 -33.84 7.88
CA TYR A 568 -16.92 -34.90 6.89
C TYR A 568 -18.30 -35.36 6.38
N ASP A 569 -19.26 -35.51 7.29
CA ASP A 569 -20.63 -35.91 6.96
C ASP A 569 -21.34 -34.79 6.18
N GLU A 570 -21.12 -33.52 6.55
CA GLU A 570 -21.67 -32.38 5.83
C GLU A 570 -21.05 -32.23 4.42
N ASP A 571 -19.73 -32.32 4.30
CA ASP A 571 -19.01 -32.21 3.01
C ASP A 571 -19.35 -33.38 2.08
N GLY A 572 -19.44 -34.59 2.63
CA GLY A 572 -19.88 -35.78 1.89
C GLY A 572 -21.31 -35.70 1.38
N ALA A 573 -22.17 -34.89 2.03
CA ALA A 573 -23.53 -34.61 1.57
C ALA A 573 -23.60 -33.46 0.55
N GLN A 574 -22.56 -32.65 0.42
CA GLN A 574 -22.48 -31.58 -0.58
C GLN A 574 -21.97 -32.12 -1.92
N TRP A 575 -22.56 -31.63 -3.02
CA TRP A 575 -22.06 -31.96 -4.35
C TRP A 575 -20.65 -31.37 -4.48
N ASN A 576 -19.65 -32.21 -4.80
CA ASN A 576 -18.25 -31.82 -4.76
C ASN A 576 -17.89 -30.95 -5.97
N PHE A 577 -18.38 -29.72 -5.92
CA PHE A 577 -18.40 -28.77 -7.03
C PHE A 577 -16.99 -28.47 -7.52
N LEU A 578 -16.00 -28.40 -6.61
CA LEU A 578 -14.60 -28.15 -6.93
C LEU A 578 -14.01 -29.24 -7.85
N ARG A 579 -14.32 -30.52 -7.57
CA ARG A 579 -13.91 -31.68 -8.38
C ARG A 579 -14.51 -31.63 -9.79
N ASP A 580 -15.74 -31.14 -9.90
CA ASP A 580 -16.48 -31.11 -11.17
C ASP A 580 -16.12 -29.90 -12.06
N THR A 581 -15.38 -28.92 -11.54
CA THR A 581 -15.13 -27.64 -12.24
C THR A 581 -13.66 -27.21 -12.29
N GLU A 582 -12.76 -27.89 -11.58
CA GLU A 582 -11.31 -27.71 -11.71
C GLU A 582 -10.74 -28.04 -13.09
N THR A 583 -11.52 -28.68 -13.98
CA THR A 583 -11.06 -29.06 -15.31
C THR A 583 -10.86 -27.88 -16.28
N ASN A 584 -11.25 -26.64 -15.93
CA ASN A 584 -11.24 -25.51 -16.85
C ASN A 584 -10.33 -24.32 -16.46
N ALA A 585 -9.59 -24.41 -15.35
CA ALA A 585 -8.61 -23.40 -14.96
C ALA A 585 -7.21 -23.79 -15.48
N SER A 586 -6.99 -23.64 -16.79
CA SER A 586 -5.67 -23.87 -17.39
C SER A 586 -4.62 -22.95 -16.74
N CYS A 587 -3.51 -23.51 -16.25
CA CYS A 587 -2.33 -22.70 -15.93
C CYS A 587 -1.87 -21.93 -17.18
N PRO A 588 -1.42 -20.68 -17.06
CA PRO A 588 -0.87 -19.97 -18.21
C PRO A 588 0.41 -20.68 -18.66
N CYS A 589 0.58 -20.92 -19.96
CA CYS A 589 1.81 -21.52 -20.48
C CYS A 589 2.99 -20.54 -20.42
N MET A 590 2.75 -19.22 -20.41
CA MET A 590 3.78 -18.17 -20.35
C MET A 590 3.37 -16.94 -19.53
N GLU A 591 4.34 -16.31 -18.85
CA GLU A 591 4.18 -15.08 -18.05
C GLU A 591 3.50 -13.93 -18.81
N ILE A 592 3.89 -13.73 -20.08
CA ILE A 592 3.36 -12.64 -20.91
C ILE A 592 1.84 -12.78 -21.10
N GLN A 593 1.35 -14.00 -21.29
CA GLN A 593 -0.09 -14.27 -21.44
C GLN A 593 -0.84 -13.93 -20.14
N ALA A 594 -0.28 -14.34 -18.99
CA ALA A 594 -0.86 -14.06 -17.68
C ALA A 594 -0.90 -12.56 -17.37
N LYS A 595 0.08 -11.78 -17.84
CA LYS A 595 0.13 -10.31 -17.65
C LYS A 595 -0.96 -9.58 -18.44
N TYR A 596 -1.33 -10.07 -19.62
CA TYR A 596 -2.36 -9.44 -20.45
C TYR A 596 -3.79 -9.91 -20.10
N ASP A 597 -3.96 -11.12 -19.58
CA ASP A 597 -5.26 -11.66 -19.16
C ASP A 597 -5.56 -11.40 -17.67
N LEU A 598 -5.69 -10.10 -17.32
CA LEU A 598 -5.90 -9.60 -15.94
C LEU A 598 -7.23 -10.05 -15.29
N GLY A 599 -8.11 -10.74 -16.02
CA GLY A 599 -9.37 -11.28 -15.51
C GLY A 599 -9.32 -12.77 -15.17
N ARG A 600 -8.51 -13.56 -15.90
CA ARG A 600 -8.33 -15.00 -15.64
C ARG A 600 -7.14 -15.28 -14.73
N PHE A 601 -6.12 -14.40 -14.76
CA PHE A 601 -4.93 -14.56 -13.96
C PHE A 601 -4.63 -13.28 -13.18
N MET A 602 -4.05 -13.46 -12.00
CA MET A 602 -3.51 -12.35 -11.22
C MET A 602 -2.11 -12.69 -10.71
N PRO A 603 -1.27 -11.67 -10.45
CA PRO A 603 0.04 -11.92 -9.88
C PRO A 603 -0.09 -12.51 -8.48
N HIS A 604 0.77 -13.47 -8.14
CA HIS A 604 0.75 -14.11 -6.83
C HIS A 604 1.12 -13.09 -5.75
N PRO A 605 0.26 -12.81 -4.76
CA PRO A 605 0.46 -11.73 -3.77
C PRO A 605 1.77 -11.83 -2.99
N ARG A 606 2.26 -13.06 -2.77
CA ARG A 606 3.48 -13.35 -2.01
C ARG A 606 4.70 -13.66 -2.85
N CYS A 607 4.64 -13.50 -4.18
CA CYS A 607 5.76 -13.79 -5.06
C CYS A 607 5.60 -13.12 -6.44
N SER A 608 5.38 -11.81 -6.46
CA SER A 608 5.39 -11.03 -7.71
C SER A 608 6.07 -9.70 -7.52
N GLN A 609 6.93 -9.32 -8.47
CA GLN A 609 7.55 -8.00 -8.49
C GLN A 609 6.54 -6.87 -8.69
N ILE A 610 5.32 -7.15 -9.16
CA ILE A 610 4.24 -6.16 -9.21
C ILE A 610 3.91 -5.63 -7.81
N PHE A 611 4.14 -6.45 -6.79
CA PHE A 611 3.95 -6.10 -5.38
C PHE A 611 5.31 -5.93 -4.69
N ARG A 612 6.07 -4.89 -5.08
CA ARG A 612 7.40 -4.56 -4.53
C ARG A 612 7.43 -4.36 -3.01
N ASP A 613 6.28 -4.12 -2.40
CA ASP A 613 6.09 -3.96 -0.96
C ASP A 613 6.26 -5.31 -0.22
N ILE A 614 6.34 -6.45 -0.94
CA ILE A 614 6.35 -7.80 -0.39
C ILE A 614 7.50 -8.62 -0.97
N THR A 615 8.23 -9.36 -0.12
CA THR A 615 9.27 -10.31 -0.55
C THR A 615 8.67 -11.62 -1.04
N CYS A 616 9.21 -12.21 -2.11
CA CYS A 616 8.81 -13.56 -2.51
C CYS A 616 9.14 -14.57 -1.39
N THR A 617 8.12 -15.22 -0.81
CA THR A 617 8.31 -16.22 0.26
C THR A 617 8.13 -17.66 -0.23
N THR A 618 7.58 -17.86 -1.43
CA THR A 618 7.19 -19.19 -1.92
C THR A 618 8.29 -19.89 -2.70
N MET A 619 9.04 -19.18 -3.55
CA MET A 619 10.08 -19.76 -4.42
C MET A 619 11.30 -18.85 -4.49
N ILE A 620 12.41 -19.28 -3.88
CA ILE A 620 13.68 -18.54 -3.89
C ILE A 620 14.19 -18.45 -5.34
N GLY A 621 14.37 -17.23 -5.85
CA GLY A 621 14.86 -16.97 -7.21
C GLY A 621 13.76 -16.68 -8.24
N ALA A 622 12.49 -16.92 -7.93
CA ALA A 622 11.38 -16.51 -8.80
C ALA A 622 11.20 -14.98 -8.79
N LYS A 623 11.05 -14.39 -9.97
CA LYS A 623 10.79 -12.94 -10.13
C LYS A 623 9.29 -12.63 -10.13
N ASN A 624 8.50 -13.40 -10.89
CA ASN A 624 7.06 -13.26 -10.95
C ASN A 624 6.38 -14.63 -10.94
N CYS A 625 5.40 -14.80 -10.05
CA CYS A 625 4.45 -15.89 -10.07
C CYS A 625 3.04 -15.35 -10.37
N TYR A 626 2.23 -16.16 -11.02
CA TYR A 626 0.84 -15.87 -11.33
C TYR A 626 -0.03 -17.04 -10.88
N MET A 627 -1.29 -16.73 -10.56
CA MET A 627 -2.30 -17.72 -10.21
C MET A 627 -3.61 -17.40 -10.94
N SER A 628 -4.51 -18.38 -11.03
CA SER A 628 -5.88 -18.13 -11.51
C SER A 628 -6.50 -17.00 -10.66
N ALA A 629 -7.23 -16.10 -11.29
CA ALA A 629 -7.99 -15.02 -10.64
C ALA A 629 -9.49 -15.30 -10.65
N SER A 630 -9.90 -16.47 -11.15
CA SER A 630 -11.29 -16.89 -11.15
C SER A 630 -11.56 -17.74 -9.93
N ASN A 631 -12.55 -17.32 -9.14
CA ASN A 631 -13.32 -18.28 -8.39
C ASN A 631 -13.88 -19.32 -9.35
N ILE A 632 -13.82 -20.57 -8.93
CA ILE A 632 -14.68 -21.57 -9.50
C ILE A 632 -16.10 -21.18 -9.08
N TYR A 633 -16.80 -20.47 -9.96
CA TYR A 633 -18.18 -20.07 -9.73
C TYR A 633 -19.06 -21.29 -9.95
N GLY A 634 -19.78 -21.68 -8.89
CA GLY A 634 -20.95 -22.56 -8.86
C GLY A 634 -21.86 -22.41 -10.08
N SER A 635 -21.52 -22.95 -11.24
CA SER A 635 -22.42 -22.98 -12.38
C SER A 635 -23.44 -24.07 -12.11
N TYR A 636 -24.61 -23.64 -11.63
CA TYR A 636 -25.81 -24.44 -11.60
C TYR A 636 -26.05 -25.06 -12.99
N ALA A 637 -25.83 -26.36 -13.12
CA ALA A 637 -26.23 -27.16 -14.29
C ALA A 637 -27.29 -28.18 -13.86
N GLY A 638 -28.33 -27.73 -13.16
CA GLY A 638 -29.52 -28.53 -12.93
C GLY A 638 -30.49 -28.35 -14.10
N THR A 639 -30.46 -29.21 -15.11
CA THR A 639 -31.70 -29.50 -15.85
C THR A 639 -32.57 -30.30 -14.89
N GLY A 640 -33.59 -29.65 -14.33
CA GLY A 640 -34.50 -30.30 -13.39
C GLY A 640 -35.10 -31.56 -13.99
N ARG A 641 -34.69 -32.72 -13.47
CA ARG A 641 -35.53 -33.91 -13.38
C ARG A 641 -35.24 -34.62 -12.06
N TYR A 642 -36.33 -34.96 -11.41
CA TYR A 642 -36.42 -35.62 -10.12
C TYR A 642 -35.63 -36.93 -10.08
N GLY A 643 -34.94 -37.13 -8.96
CA GLY A 643 -34.76 -38.40 -8.26
C GLY A 643 -34.23 -39.58 -9.04
N GLU A 644 -32.94 -39.88 -8.85
CA GLU A 644 -32.45 -41.25 -8.83
C GLU A 644 -31.24 -41.29 -7.90
N SER A 645 -31.40 -41.95 -6.76
CA SER A 645 -30.31 -42.34 -5.87
C SER A 645 -29.56 -43.49 -6.53
N GLU A 646 -28.42 -43.23 -7.14
CA GLU A 646 -27.48 -44.30 -7.49
C GLU A 646 -26.78 -44.76 -6.21
N SER A 647 -27.25 -45.89 -5.69
CA SER A 647 -26.50 -46.74 -4.77
C SER A 647 -25.19 -47.17 -5.42
N THR A 648 -24.06 -46.89 -4.80
CA THR A 648 -22.85 -47.70 -5.03
C THR A 648 -22.08 -47.91 -3.73
N SER A 649 -21.83 -49.20 -3.50
CA SER A 649 -20.99 -49.90 -2.55
C SER A 649 -19.57 -49.36 -2.40
#